data_AF-A0ABD3SCH7-F1
#
_entry.id   AF-A0ABD3SCH7-F1
#
_cell.length_a   1.000
_cell.length_b   1.000
_cell.length_c   1.000
_cell.angle_alpha   90.00
_cell.angle_beta   90.00
_cell.angle_gamma   90.00
#
_symmetry.space_group_name_H-M   'P 1'
#
loop_
_entity.id
_entity.type
_entity.pdbx_description
1 polymer ?
#
loop_
_entity_poly.entity_id
_entity_poly.type
_entity_poly.pdbx_seq_one_letter_code
_entity_poly.pdbx_strand_id
1 'polypeptide(L)'
;MFSPDDEHERTSLLASSSSSSSTAPRPRPDVASSLRRSTMTSNEIRAIKSRADRLVEDCLDDDDDDSRGALGRADVDYECDDASGGMFARDELGEVGVDHDDGPVSAEDLEMLSRTVAVIWPGLGDAGDRIAEGSTSSSPLSDRVHLSTIRLRDSVRRGGSGRLPRLPSHAEIEKGDGGEEGAKWTSPPPGMVMLPPRVICTLVIAVFVLTLIVAALLLGLGALAAGPPLQPVGEYRILEVQEGDDFWSYYDFYAGKDSAGSNGFITYVSRDVGEREGIIDVVTEVVPERRMIEIYEDGDVRGEVDWMAEDLAFLDQLSRLKAENIGKNASSAAGATKRANEGESTAEERKKVATKDTLRDQDAMSDSPPPRLEPFNPDDDSNNTGISTETFVIISSSPTPEGPRNSIRLEGLRRFNRGLFIIDLRHMPAGCGTWPAFWLTDEANWPVNGEIDIVEGVSYQDTAKTALHATKECLMDDVPEGSKTGSWDTAVGIPNKKTGIPDMTFRYAQNCFVYDPHQWINQGCVATDVKLEGRSLGVPLNANGGGVYALEWDPANRHIRTWVFSPHGRVPSNLRDALRTATNADVETRVAPDTNQWGLPYGYFPIGDGTNCPASHFRNMRLVINLAFCGSVAGNRYFMDCPQQFKKFKTCNEWVASNPDELKEAYWKIRGVYVYERAWERQWS
;
A
#
# COMPACT_ATOMS: atom_id res chain seq x y z
N MET A 1 14.66 8.33 -58.80
CA MET A 1 15.80 8.17 -59.73
C MET A 1 16.90 7.45 -58.95
N PHE A 2 17.64 6.53 -59.56
CA PHE A 2 18.67 5.68 -58.93
C PHE A 2 19.74 6.53 -58.18
N SER A 3 20.09 6.24 -56.92
CA SER A 3 21.06 5.21 -56.42
C SER A 3 22.48 5.83 -56.22
N PRO A 4 23.54 5.11 -55.77
CA PRO A 4 23.81 4.84 -54.35
C PRO A 4 25.28 5.10 -53.91
N ASP A 5 25.66 4.55 -52.73
CA ASP A 5 27.00 4.10 -52.26
C ASP A 5 28.15 5.11 -52.02
N ASP A 6 28.78 5.02 -50.83
CA ASP A 6 30.14 4.43 -50.72
C ASP A 6 30.54 4.13 -49.25
N GLU A 7 31.12 2.95 -49.01
CA GLU A 7 31.87 2.58 -47.79
C GLU A 7 33.39 2.65 -48.05
N HIS A 8 34.18 2.96 -47.02
CA HIS A 8 35.43 2.27 -46.62
C HIS A 8 36.01 2.97 -45.36
N GLU A 9 36.35 2.27 -44.27
CA GLU A 9 37.68 1.66 -43.99
C GLU A 9 38.88 2.61 -44.23
N ARG A 10 39.94 2.78 -43.41
CA ARG A 10 40.58 2.10 -42.25
C ARG A 10 41.65 3.08 -41.68
N THR A 11 42.48 2.90 -40.63
CA THR A 11 42.84 1.76 -39.74
C THR A 11 43.38 2.27 -38.38
N SER A 12 42.97 1.62 -37.28
CA SER A 12 43.77 1.20 -36.10
C SER A 12 45.16 1.80 -35.74
N LEU A 13 45.30 2.18 -34.45
CA LEU A 13 46.43 1.89 -33.54
C LEU A 13 45.76 1.77 -32.13
N LEU A 14 45.72 0.66 -31.37
CA LEU A 14 46.72 -0.38 -30.99
C LEU A 14 47.99 0.23 -30.36
N ALA A 15 48.43 -0.18 -29.15
CA ALA A 15 47.96 -1.27 -28.28
C ALA A 15 48.44 -1.15 -26.80
N SER A 16 48.05 -2.15 -26.00
CA SER A 16 48.80 -2.78 -24.87
C SER A 16 48.95 -2.03 -23.53
N SER A 17 48.86 -2.69 -22.36
CA SER A 17 48.54 -4.11 -22.07
C SER A 17 48.38 -4.43 -20.57
N SER A 18 47.59 -5.48 -20.28
CA SER A 18 47.82 -6.50 -19.21
C SER A 18 47.74 -6.07 -17.72
N SER A 19 47.35 -6.90 -16.74
CA SER A 19 47.02 -8.35 -16.70
C SER A 19 46.13 -8.73 -15.50
N SER A 20 45.23 -9.70 -15.72
CA SER A 20 44.71 -10.73 -14.80
C SER A 20 44.92 -10.65 -13.26
N SER A 21 43.83 -10.86 -12.52
CA SER A 21 43.74 -11.98 -11.55
C SER A 21 42.30 -12.31 -11.15
N SER A 22 41.91 -13.58 -11.26
CA SER A 22 40.68 -14.13 -10.67
C SER A 22 40.86 -14.42 -9.18
N THR A 23 39.88 -14.09 -8.34
CA THR A 23 39.84 -14.58 -6.94
C THR A 23 38.41 -14.87 -6.49
N ALA A 24 38.14 -16.14 -6.17
CA ALA A 24 36.90 -16.59 -5.53
C ALA A 24 36.90 -16.29 -4.01
N PRO A 25 35.72 -16.17 -3.35
CA PRO A 25 35.65 -15.67 -1.98
C PRO A 25 36.15 -16.67 -0.93
N ARG A 26 36.61 -16.15 0.21
CA ARG A 26 37.04 -16.91 1.41
C ARG A 26 36.41 -16.32 2.69
N PRO A 27 36.39 -17.09 3.79
CA PRO A 27 35.16 -17.24 4.59
C PRO A 27 35.00 -16.24 5.74
N ARG A 28 33.78 -16.25 6.31
CA ARG A 28 33.41 -15.58 7.56
C ARG A 28 34.32 -16.04 8.72
N PRO A 29 34.72 -15.14 9.65
CA PRO A 29 35.22 -15.54 10.95
C PRO A 29 34.07 -15.90 11.89
N ASP A 30 34.12 -17.09 12.49
CA ASP A 30 33.29 -17.42 13.65
C ASP A 30 33.74 -16.59 14.87
N VAL A 31 32.83 -15.78 15.41
CA VAL A 31 33.00 -15.16 16.74
C VAL A 31 31.94 -15.71 17.68
N ALA A 32 32.32 -16.70 18.47
CA ALA A 32 31.48 -17.21 19.55
C ALA A 32 31.35 -16.18 20.68
N SER A 33 30.29 -15.39 20.68
CA SER A 33 29.96 -14.47 21.78
C SER A 33 29.31 -15.23 22.93
N SER A 34 30.00 -15.33 24.07
CA SER A 34 29.43 -15.90 25.30
C SER A 34 28.27 -15.07 25.84
N LEU A 35 27.18 -15.74 26.22
CA LEU A 35 26.08 -15.14 26.98
C LEU A 35 26.61 -14.61 28.34
N ARG A 36 26.67 -13.28 28.48
CA ARG A 36 26.57 -12.62 29.79
C ARG A 36 25.27 -11.83 29.84
N ARG A 37 24.37 -12.23 30.75
CA ARG A 37 23.26 -11.36 31.16
C ARG A 37 23.85 -10.17 31.93
N SER A 38 23.70 -8.97 31.40
CA SER A 38 23.72 -7.75 32.22
C SER A 38 22.31 -7.55 32.79
N THR A 39 22.14 -7.79 34.08
CA THR A 39 20.99 -7.27 34.83
C THR A 39 21.26 -5.79 35.12
N MET A 40 20.36 -4.89 34.71
CA MET A 40 20.46 -3.48 35.08
C MET A 40 20.49 -3.33 36.61
N THR A 41 21.36 -2.46 37.07
CA THR A 41 21.52 -2.12 38.48
C THR A 41 20.46 -1.10 38.91
N SER A 42 20.11 -1.09 40.20
CA SER A 42 19.11 -0.18 40.76
C SER A 42 19.46 1.31 40.59
N ASN A 43 20.71 1.64 40.25
CA ASN A 43 21.15 3.00 39.97
C ASN A 43 20.81 3.44 38.53
N GLU A 44 20.84 2.53 37.55
CA GLU A 44 20.44 2.81 36.16
C GLU A 44 18.93 3.02 36.06
N ILE A 45 18.15 2.26 36.82
CA ILE A 45 16.69 2.45 36.95
C ILE A 45 16.37 3.81 37.59
N ARG A 46 17.15 4.24 38.59
CA ARG A 46 16.97 5.58 39.23
C ARG A 46 17.32 6.73 38.29
N ALA A 47 18.31 6.54 37.40
CA ALA A 47 18.68 7.53 36.39
C ALA A 47 17.60 7.70 35.30
N ILE A 48 16.94 6.61 34.89
CA ILE A 48 15.81 6.66 33.95
C ILE A 48 14.61 7.36 34.60
N LYS A 49 14.31 7.06 35.88
CA LYS A 49 13.16 7.65 36.58
C LYS A 49 13.28 9.18 36.70
N SER A 50 14.43 9.69 37.15
CA SER A 50 14.68 11.14 37.21
C SER A 50 14.78 11.85 35.85
N ARG A 51 14.73 11.11 34.73
CA ARG A 51 14.64 11.66 33.37
C ARG A 51 13.20 11.67 32.85
N ALA A 52 12.34 10.79 33.35
CA ALA A 52 10.89 10.87 33.15
C ALA A 52 10.28 11.98 34.01
N ASP A 53 10.67 12.08 35.29
CA ASP A 53 10.10 13.07 36.21
C ASP A 53 10.34 14.53 35.74
N ARG A 54 11.49 14.81 35.09
CA ARG A 54 11.79 16.14 34.50
C ARG A 54 11.03 16.47 33.21
N LEU A 55 10.49 15.48 32.50
CA LEU A 55 9.64 15.71 31.33
C LEU A 55 8.18 15.99 31.70
N VAL A 56 7.86 16.02 33.00
CA VAL A 56 6.53 16.31 33.54
C VAL A 56 6.48 17.70 34.19
N GLU A 57 7.61 18.27 34.62
CA GLU A 57 7.68 19.63 35.16
C GLU A 57 7.79 20.72 34.06
N ASP A 58 8.46 20.44 32.92
CA ASP A 58 8.59 21.38 31.77
C ASP A 58 7.26 21.61 30.97
N CYS A 59 6.11 21.18 31.50
CA CYS A 59 4.78 21.32 30.87
C CYS A 59 3.78 22.14 31.71
N LEU A 60 4.24 22.85 32.76
CA LEU A 60 3.35 23.56 33.69
C LEU A 60 3.77 25.00 34.07
N ASP A 61 4.80 25.56 33.45
CA ASP A 61 5.18 26.98 33.60
C ASP A 61 5.44 27.60 32.22
N ASP A 62 4.46 28.37 31.70
CA ASP A 62 4.65 29.47 30.73
C ASP A 62 3.28 30.14 30.44
N ASP A 63 2.92 31.16 31.23
CA ASP A 63 1.91 32.18 30.91
C ASP A 63 2.28 33.50 31.62
N ASP A 64 1.85 34.64 31.06
CA ASP A 64 2.17 36.07 31.38
C ASP A 64 3.58 36.59 31.02
N ASP A 65 3.78 37.77 30.40
CA ASP A 65 2.90 38.70 29.65
C ASP A 65 3.78 39.70 28.85
N ASP A 66 3.19 40.33 27.82
CA ASP A 66 3.26 41.78 27.47
C ASP A 66 3.35 42.05 25.95
N SER A 67 2.18 42.27 25.32
CA SER A 67 1.97 43.51 24.55
C SER A 67 0.51 43.75 24.14
N ARG A 68 -0.01 44.93 24.52
CA ARG A 68 -1.42 45.35 24.38
C ARG A 68 -1.80 45.81 22.96
N GLY A 69 -3.04 45.54 22.52
CA GLY A 69 -3.59 46.14 21.28
C GLY A 69 -5.09 45.93 20.96
N ALA A 70 -5.97 46.77 21.53
CA ALA A 70 -7.30 47.15 21.01
C ALA A 70 -8.48 46.14 20.92
N LEU A 71 -9.25 46.06 22.03
CA LEU A 71 -10.72 46.26 22.13
C LEU A 71 -11.71 45.48 21.23
N GLY A 72 -12.51 44.60 21.86
CA GLY A 72 -13.78 44.05 21.31
C GLY A 72 -14.57 43.24 22.34
N ARG A 73 -15.30 43.92 23.24
CA ARG A 73 -15.89 43.33 24.46
C ARG A 73 -17.26 42.66 24.24
N ALA A 74 -17.48 41.49 24.83
CA ALA A 74 -18.78 41.00 25.26
C ALA A 74 -18.59 39.99 26.42
N ASP A 75 -19.06 40.34 27.62
CA ASP A 75 -18.90 39.56 28.85
C ASP A 75 -20.02 38.50 29.01
N VAL A 76 -19.72 37.30 29.53
CA VAL A 76 -20.59 36.50 30.43
C VAL A 76 -19.71 35.64 31.36
N ASP A 77 -19.93 35.73 32.66
CA ASP A 77 -19.22 35.01 33.73
C ASP A 77 -19.60 33.53 33.87
N TYR A 78 -18.72 32.72 34.47
CA TYR A 78 -19.11 31.69 35.44
C TYR A 78 -17.97 31.41 36.44
N GLU A 79 -18.33 31.27 37.72
CA GLU A 79 -17.41 31.14 38.85
C GLU A 79 -16.68 29.77 38.90
N CYS A 80 -15.43 29.80 39.36
CA CYS A 80 -14.70 28.61 39.83
C CYS A 80 -14.88 28.47 41.35
N ASP A 81 -15.05 27.24 41.83
CA ASP A 81 -14.95 26.93 43.26
C ASP A 81 -13.95 25.78 43.48
N ASP A 82 -13.06 25.98 44.45
CA ASP A 82 -11.84 25.21 44.66
C ASP A 82 -12.04 24.05 45.65
N ALA A 83 -11.44 22.88 45.39
CA ALA A 83 -11.29 21.84 46.42
C ALA A 83 -10.16 20.83 46.09
N SER A 84 -8.92 21.29 46.19
CA SER A 84 -7.74 20.39 46.20
C SER A 84 -7.71 19.47 47.43
N GLY A 85 -7.35 18.19 47.25
CA GLY A 85 -7.08 17.27 48.36
C GLY A 85 -6.62 15.90 47.90
N GLY A 86 -5.31 15.61 48.03
CA GLY A 86 -4.72 14.37 47.48
C GLY A 86 -4.25 13.35 48.54
N MET A 87 -3.42 12.42 48.03
CA MET A 87 -2.46 11.56 48.75
C MET A 87 -2.80 10.04 48.87
N PHE A 88 -1.76 9.23 48.73
CA PHE A 88 -1.75 7.77 48.53
C PHE A 88 -2.11 6.94 49.77
N ALA A 89 -2.73 5.76 49.53
CA ALA A 89 -2.58 4.57 50.36
C ALA A 89 -2.67 3.28 49.50
N ARG A 90 -2.13 2.16 50.00
CA ARG A 90 -2.05 0.86 49.32
C ARG A 90 -2.89 -0.21 50.03
N ASP A 91 -3.22 -1.25 49.27
CA ASP A 91 -3.46 -2.64 49.68
C ASP A 91 -4.53 -2.90 50.77
N GLU A 92 -5.68 -3.47 50.38
CA GLU A 92 -6.21 -4.67 51.05
C GLU A 92 -7.10 -5.53 50.12
N LEU A 93 -7.22 -6.82 50.44
CA LEU A 93 -7.81 -7.87 49.59
C LEU A 93 -9.33 -8.04 49.83
N GLY A 94 -10.09 -8.25 48.76
CA GLY A 94 -11.49 -8.68 48.81
C GLY A 94 -11.86 -9.49 47.57
N GLU A 95 -12.31 -10.74 47.77
CA GLU A 95 -12.88 -11.59 46.72
C GLU A 95 -14.34 -11.23 46.41
N VAL A 96 -14.96 -11.96 45.47
CA VAL A 96 -16.30 -11.78 44.87
C VAL A 96 -16.31 -10.69 43.79
N GLY A 97 -16.69 -10.96 42.54
CA GLY A 97 -17.18 -12.19 41.91
C GLY A 97 -17.88 -11.78 40.61
N VAL A 98 -17.42 -12.27 39.46
CA VAL A 98 -17.94 -11.87 38.14
C VAL A 98 -18.46 -13.11 37.42
N ASP A 99 -19.76 -13.14 37.18
CA ASP A 99 -20.38 -14.15 36.33
C ASP A 99 -19.93 -13.95 34.86
N HIS A 100 -19.70 -15.06 34.17
CA HIS A 100 -19.57 -15.11 32.71
C HIS A 100 -20.68 -16.01 32.17
N ASP A 101 -21.69 -15.39 31.55
CA ASP A 101 -22.63 -16.06 30.67
C ASP A 101 -22.06 -16.04 29.24
N ASP A 102 -21.21 -17.03 28.92
CA ASP A 102 -20.78 -17.29 27.55
C ASP A 102 -21.90 -18.02 26.78
N GLY A 103 -22.58 -17.30 25.89
CA GLY A 103 -23.51 -17.89 24.93
C GLY A 103 -22.78 -18.75 23.87
N PRO A 104 -23.42 -19.80 23.32
CA PRO A 104 -22.76 -20.70 22.38
C PRO A 104 -22.50 -20.03 21.03
N VAL A 105 -21.24 -20.14 20.58
CA VAL A 105 -20.75 -19.80 19.24
C VAL A 105 -21.61 -20.46 18.16
N SER A 106 -21.90 -19.73 17.07
CA SER A 106 -22.80 -20.19 16.01
C SER A 106 -22.13 -21.22 15.08
N ALA A 107 -22.94 -21.94 14.31
CA ALA A 107 -22.40 -22.92 13.35
C ALA A 107 -21.61 -22.28 12.20
N GLU A 108 -21.83 -20.99 11.92
CA GLU A 108 -21.16 -20.25 10.84
C GLU A 108 -19.71 -19.86 11.24
N ASP A 109 -19.47 -19.58 12.53
CA ASP A 109 -18.14 -19.30 13.09
C ASP A 109 -17.17 -20.50 13.00
N LEU A 110 -17.72 -21.72 13.01
CA LEU A 110 -16.95 -22.96 12.87
C LEU A 110 -16.60 -23.28 11.40
N GLU A 111 -17.33 -22.75 10.43
CA GLU A 111 -17.03 -22.99 9.02
C GLU A 111 -15.75 -22.26 8.57
N MET A 112 -15.51 -21.05 9.08
CA MET A 112 -14.29 -20.28 8.81
C MET A 112 -13.02 -20.95 9.36
N LEU A 113 -13.12 -21.60 10.52
CA LEU A 113 -12.02 -22.39 11.11
C LEU A 113 -11.70 -23.64 10.27
N SER A 114 -12.71 -24.27 9.66
CA SER A 114 -12.50 -25.46 8.81
C SER A 114 -11.67 -25.17 7.55
N ARG A 115 -11.82 -23.98 6.97
CA ARG A 115 -11.09 -23.55 5.76
C ARG A 115 -9.67 -23.05 6.05
N THR A 116 -9.38 -22.67 7.29
CA THR A 116 -8.05 -22.20 7.71
C THR A 116 -7.02 -23.33 7.84
N VAL A 117 -7.46 -24.57 8.12
CA VAL A 117 -6.56 -25.73 8.34
C VAL A 117 -5.91 -26.24 7.04
N ALA A 118 -6.50 -25.94 5.87
CA ALA A 118 -5.96 -26.34 4.56
C ALA A 118 -4.63 -25.67 4.18
N VAL A 119 -4.21 -24.63 4.90
CA VAL A 119 -3.01 -23.81 4.58
C VAL A 119 -1.70 -24.41 5.13
N ILE A 120 -1.75 -25.50 5.91
CA ILE A 120 -0.59 -25.99 6.69
C ILE A 120 -0.07 -27.38 6.27
N TRP A 121 -0.70 -28.08 5.32
CA TRP A 121 -0.20 -29.40 4.87
C TRP A 121 -0.54 -29.76 3.40
N PRO A 122 0.39 -29.61 2.44
CA PRO A 122 0.19 -30.09 1.07
C PRO A 122 0.59 -31.57 0.96
N GLY A 123 -0.37 -32.48 1.01
CA GLY A 123 -0.12 -33.90 0.79
C GLY A 123 -1.35 -34.79 0.96
N LEU A 124 -1.72 -35.50 -0.12
CA LEU A 124 -3.00 -36.18 -0.40
C LEU A 124 -4.11 -35.20 -0.86
N GLY A 125 -4.79 -35.44 -1.98
CA GLY A 125 -4.57 -36.49 -2.97
C GLY A 125 -5.48 -36.34 -4.18
N ASP A 126 -5.00 -36.76 -5.35
CA ASP A 126 -5.70 -36.65 -6.62
C ASP A 126 -6.66 -37.85 -6.80
N ALA A 127 -7.97 -37.62 -6.65
CA ALA A 127 -9.05 -38.54 -7.05
C ALA A 127 -10.43 -37.88 -6.83
N GLY A 128 -11.16 -37.54 -7.89
CA GLY A 128 -12.52 -37.00 -7.70
C GLY A 128 -13.27 -36.49 -8.92
N ASP A 129 -12.91 -36.89 -10.14
CA ASP A 129 -13.66 -36.46 -11.34
C ASP A 129 -14.70 -37.51 -11.77
N ARG A 130 -15.86 -37.05 -12.25
CA ARG A 130 -17.09 -37.80 -12.66
C ARG A 130 -18.01 -38.32 -11.54
N ILE A 131 -19.16 -37.67 -11.37
CA ILE A 131 -20.50 -38.09 -11.86
C ILE A 131 -21.53 -37.07 -11.37
N ALA A 132 -22.29 -36.46 -12.28
CA ALA A 132 -23.45 -35.63 -11.95
C ALA A 132 -24.52 -35.69 -13.05
N GLU A 133 -25.46 -36.63 -12.92
CA GLU A 133 -26.76 -36.63 -13.60
C GLU A 133 -27.82 -37.19 -12.63
N GLY A 134 -29.08 -36.74 -12.72
CA GLY A 134 -30.23 -37.49 -12.17
C GLY A 134 -30.99 -36.94 -10.96
N SER A 135 -31.66 -35.79 -11.14
CA SER A 135 -33.09 -35.55 -10.79
C SER A 135 -33.79 -36.19 -9.56
N THR A 136 -34.44 -35.30 -8.78
CA THR A 136 -35.83 -35.37 -8.23
C THR A 136 -36.24 -36.16 -6.97
N SER A 137 -36.89 -35.41 -6.06
CA SER A 137 -38.15 -35.67 -5.32
C SER A 137 -38.17 -36.20 -3.86
N SER A 138 -38.73 -35.34 -2.98
CA SER A 138 -39.64 -35.57 -1.83
C SER A 138 -39.45 -36.74 -0.83
N SER A 139 -39.12 -36.36 0.42
CA SER A 139 -39.80 -36.62 1.72
C SER A 139 -40.75 -37.83 1.95
N PRO A 140 -41.04 -38.21 3.22
CA PRO A 140 -40.14 -38.52 4.36
C PRO A 140 -40.58 -39.81 5.15
N LEU A 141 -39.73 -40.41 6.01
CA LEU A 141 -40.14 -41.03 7.30
C LEU A 141 -38.99 -41.69 8.11
N SER A 142 -39.25 -41.79 9.42
CA SER A 142 -38.50 -42.41 10.53
C SER A 142 -37.82 -43.77 10.28
N ASP A 143 -36.59 -43.97 10.78
CA ASP A 143 -36.39 -44.81 11.98
C ASP A 143 -34.97 -44.78 12.61
N ARG A 144 -34.87 -45.32 13.84
CA ARG A 144 -33.78 -45.19 14.82
C ARG A 144 -32.58 -46.12 14.56
N VAL A 145 -31.36 -45.71 14.93
CA VAL A 145 -30.28 -46.60 15.46
C VAL A 145 -29.51 -45.91 16.60
N HIS A 146 -28.97 -46.71 17.52
CA HIS A 146 -28.39 -46.33 18.82
C HIS A 146 -27.02 -45.61 18.80
N LEU A 147 -26.85 -44.71 19.77
CA LEU A 147 -25.55 -44.25 20.31
C LEU A 147 -25.10 -45.13 21.48
N SER A 148 -23.79 -45.41 21.59
CA SER A 148 -23.17 -46.06 22.75
C SER A 148 -21.94 -45.27 23.25
N THR A 149 -22.11 -44.57 24.38
CA THR A 149 -21.04 -43.92 25.14
C THR A 149 -20.13 -44.93 25.86
N ILE A 150 -18.82 -44.68 25.88
CA ILE A 150 -17.88 -45.32 26.82
C ILE A 150 -17.30 -44.27 27.77
N ARG A 151 -17.26 -44.60 29.06
CA ARG A 151 -16.84 -43.70 30.16
C ARG A 151 -15.33 -43.75 30.40
N LEU A 152 -14.75 -42.59 30.74
CA LEU A 152 -13.46 -42.49 31.42
C LEU A 152 -13.57 -42.95 32.89
N ARG A 153 -12.44 -43.38 33.48
CA ARG A 153 -12.35 -43.74 34.90
C ARG A 153 -10.96 -43.42 35.46
N ASP A 154 -10.92 -42.60 36.52
CA ASP A 154 -9.70 -42.20 37.20
C ASP A 154 -9.07 -43.31 38.05
N SER A 155 -7.75 -43.26 38.24
CA SER A 155 -7.13 -43.46 39.56
C SER A 155 -5.76 -42.77 39.65
N VAL A 156 -5.35 -42.41 40.86
CA VAL A 156 -4.32 -41.38 41.12
C VAL A 156 -3.28 -41.87 42.16
N ARG A 157 -2.02 -41.38 41.99
CA ARG A 157 -0.96 -41.07 43.00
C ARG A 157 0.25 -42.01 43.24
N ARG A 158 1.40 -41.31 43.39
CA ARG A 158 2.75 -41.68 43.91
C ARG A 158 3.59 -42.58 42.96
N GLY A 159 4.88 -42.31 42.69
CA GLY A 159 5.78 -41.21 43.08
C GLY A 159 7.19 -41.73 43.40
N GLY A 160 8.23 -41.33 42.66
CA GLY A 160 9.62 -41.77 42.89
C GLY A 160 10.59 -41.38 41.76
N SER A 161 11.86 -41.12 42.09
CA SER A 161 12.88 -40.51 41.23
C SER A 161 13.80 -41.50 40.49
N GLY A 162 14.35 -41.12 39.33
CA GLY A 162 15.52 -41.80 38.74
C GLY A 162 16.06 -41.11 37.48
N ARG A 163 17.39 -40.85 37.42
CA ARG A 163 18.07 -40.23 36.26
C ARG A 163 18.62 -41.28 35.27
N LEU A 164 18.80 -40.84 34.02
CA LEU A 164 19.61 -41.45 32.95
C LEU A 164 21.03 -41.84 33.39
N PRO A 165 21.64 -42.84 32.71
CA PRO A 165 22.97 -42.58 32.12
C PRO A 165 23.16 -43.15 30.68
N ARG A 166 24.30 -42.79 30.08
CA ARG A 166 24.73 -43.11 28.70
C ARG A 166 25.60 -44.39 28.62
N LEU A 167 25.82 -44.83 27.37
CA LEU A 167 26.83 -45.78 26.87
C LEU A 167 28.18 -45.80 27.60
N PRO A 168 28.83 -46.98 27.65
CA PRO A 168 30.28 -47.12 27.51
C PRO A 168 30.69 -47.82 26.20
N SER A 169 31.97 -47.71 25.87
CA SER A 169 32.60 -48.08 24.60
C SER A 169 33.63 -49.22 24.73
N HIS A 170 33.95 -49.86 23.60
CA HIS A 170 35.15 -50.68 23.33
C HIS A 170 35.52 -51.83 24.30
N ALA A 171 35.54 -53.04 23.73
CA ALA A 171 36.52 -54.07 24.09
C ALA A 171 36.90 -54.84 22.82
N GLU A 172 38.18 -54.76 22.43
CA GLU A 172 38.80 -55.69 21.48
C GLU A 172 39.02 -57.05 22.15
N ILE A 173 39.12 -58.12 21.37
CA ILE A 173 40.10 -59.21 21.56
C ILE A 173 40.18 -60.02 20.26
N GLU A 174 41.39 -60.20 19.75
CA GLU A 174 41.70 -61.10 18.64
C GLU A 174 41.79 -62.56 19.10
N LYS A 175 41.38 -63.50 18.24
CA LYS A 175 42.23 -64.52 17.58
C LYS A 175 41.38 -65.71 17.15
N GLY A 176 41.58 -66.16 15.90
CA GLY A 176 40.95 -67.38 15.40
C GLY A 176 41.88 -68.58 15.47
N ASP A 177 41.33 -69.76 15.20
CA ASP A 177 41.97 -70.77 14.34
C ASP A 177 40.92 -71.74 13.76
N GLY A 178 41.22 -72.34 12.60
CA GLY A 178 40.73 -73.64 12.14
C GLY A 178 39.23 -73.89 11.84
N GLY A 179 38.98 -74.46 10.65
CA GLY A 179 37.89 -75.44 10.45
C GLY A 179 36.88 -75.13 9.35
N GLU A 180 36.96 -75.84 8.23
CA GLU A 180 35.88 -75.93 7.25
C GLU A 180 34.72 -76.77 7.81
N GLU A 181 33.46 -76.33 7.62
CA GLU A 181 32.40 -77.20 7.11
C GLU A 181 31.26 -76.36 6.50
N GLY A 182 30.73 -76.79 5.34
CA GLY A 182 30.02 -75.91 4.43
C GLY A 182 28.51 -75.77 4.67
N ALA A 183 28.03 -74.53 4.79
CA ALA A 183 26.61 -74.20 4.66
C ALA A 183 26.25 -73.86 3.20
N LYS A 184 25.41 -74.71 2.61
CA LYS A 184 25.06 -74.77 1.19
C LYS A 184 24.10 -73.65 0.78
N TRP A 185 24.58 -72.59 0.14
CA TRP A 185 23.71 -71.58 -0.49
C TRP A 185 23.02 -72.15 -1.73
N THR A 186 21.71 -71.92 -1.84
CA THR A 186 20.89 -72.32 -2.98
C THR A 186 21.19 -71.46 -4.20
N SER A 187 21.27 -72.10 -5.37
CA SER A 187 21.51 -71.42 -6.65
C SER A 187 20.35 -70.47 -7.00
N PRO A 188 20.60 -69.30 -7.61
CA PRO A 188 19.55 -68.50 -8.22
C PRO A 188 18.93 -69.23 -9.42
N PRO A 189 17.68 -68.93 -9.79
CA PRO A 189 17.02 -69.60 -10.91
C PRO A 189 17.73 -69.31 -12.25
N PRO A 190 17.80 -70.30 -13.16
CA PRO A 190 18.48 -70.13 -14.45
C PRO A 190 17.67 -69.23 -15.39
N GLY A 191 18.28 -68.12 -15.84
CA GLY A 191 17.69 -67.25 -16.87
C GLY A 191 18.05 -65.77 -16.76
N MET A 192 18.51 -65.30 -15.60
CA MET A 192 18.83 -63.87 -15.42
C MET A 192 20.24 -63.53 -15.92
N VAL A 193 20.33 -63.07 -17.17
CA VAL A 193 21.57 -62.53 -17.74
C VAL A 193 21.88 -61.18 -17.08
N MET A 194 22.73 -61.19 -16.06
CA MET A 194 23.28 -59.97 -15.46
C MET A 194 24.17 -59.26 -16.48
N LEU A 195 23.72 -58.11 -16.98
CA LEU A 195 24.49 -57.29 -17.91
C LEU A 195 25.82 -56.86 -17.26
N PRO A 196 26.94 -56.78 -18.02
CA PRO A 196 28.21 -56.31 -17.48
C PRO A 196 28.05 -54.92 -16.84
N PRO A 197 28.75 -54.60 -15.72
CA PRO A 197 28.63 -53.29 -15.07
C PRO A 197 28.87 -52.10 -16.00
N ARG A 198 29.74 -52.26 -17.01
CA ARG A 198 29.96 -51.27 -18.09
C ARG A 198 28.73 -51.03 -18.95
N VAL A 199 27.97 -52.08 -19.28
CA VAL A 199 26.72 -51.99 -20.06
C VAL A 199 25.62 -51.36 -19.21
N ILE A 200 25.50 -51.73 -17.94
CA ILE A 200 24.56 -51.08 -17.00
C ILE A 200 24.87 -49.59 -16.88
N CYS A 201 26.14 -49.22 -16.68
CA CYS A 201 26.55 -47.81 -16.61
C CYS A 201 26.25 -47.04 -17.91
N THR A 202 26.51 -47.66 -19.08
CA THR A 202 26.20 -47.07 -20.39
C THR A 202 24.68 -46.88 -20.58
N LEU A 203 23.86 -47.85 -20.16
CA LEU A 203 22.40 -47.74 -20.22
C LEU A 203 21.85 -46.66 -19.29
N VAL A 204 22.38 -46.54 -18.07
CA VAL A 204 21.99 -45.47 -17.12
C VAL A 204 22.34 -44.09 -17.68
N ILE A 205 23.53 -43.92 -18.26
CA ILE A 205 23.92 -42.67 -18.92
C ILE A 205 23.02 -42.39 -20.13
N ALA A 206 22.74 -43.39 -20.97
CA ALA A 206 21.87 -43.23 -22.14
C ALA A 206 20.43 -42.84 -21.75
N VAL A 207 19.87 -43.44 -20.70
CA VAL A 207 18.55 -43.07 -20.15
C VAL A 207 18.58 -41.65 -19.59
N PHE A 208 19.61 -41.26 -18.84
CA PHE A 208 19.74 -39.89 -18.31
C PHE A 208 19.87 -38.84 -19.41
N VAL A 209 20.65 -39.10 -20.46
CA VAL A 209 20.75 -38.21 -21.63
C VAL A 209 19.41 -38.15 -22.36
N LEU A 210 18.70 -39.29 -22.52
CA LEU A 210 17.37 -39.31 -23.13
C LEU A 210 16.33 -38.52 -22.32
N THR A 211 16.34 -38.61 -20.98
CA THR A 211 15.41 -37.84 -20.15
C THR A 211 15.72 -36.34 -20.20
N LEU A 212 16.99 -35.93 -20.29
CA LEU A 212 17.35 -34.53 -20.53
C LEU A 212 16.91 -34.03 -21.90
N ILE A 213 17.05 -34.84 -22.96
CA ILE A 213 16.57 -34.50 -24.31
C ILE A 213 15.04 -34.38 -24.33
N VAL A 214 14.32 -35.31 -23.69
CA VAL A 214 12.85 -35.25 -23.59
C VAL A 214 12.41 -34.04 -22.77
N ALA A 215 13.08 -33.73 -21.65
CA ALA A 215 12.78 -32.53 -20.87
C ALA A 215 13.03 -31.24 -21.67
N ALA A 216 14.14 -31.15 -22.41
CA ALA A 216 14.43 -30.02 -23.28
C ALA A 216 13.42 -29.88 -24.44
N LEU A 217 12.97 -31.00 -25.02
CA LEU A 217 11.91 -31.02 -26.03
C LEU A 217 10.55 -30.60 -25.46
N LEU A 218 10.20 -31.05 -24.25
CA LEU A 218 8.96 -30.65 -23.58
C LEU A 218 8.99 -29.15 -23.19
N LEU A 219 10.13 -28.63 -22.74
CA LEU A 219 10.31 -27.20 -22.49
C LEU A 219 10.23 -26.38 -23.80
N GLY A 220 10.87 -26.85 -24.88
CA GLY A 220 10.80 -26.20 -26.19
C GLY A 220 9.39 -26.21 -26.81
N LEU A 221 8.67 -27.33 -26.68
CA LEU A 221 7.27 -27.44 -27.09
C LEU A 221 6.35 -26.58 -26.20
N GLY A 222 6.62 -26.50 -24.90
CA GLY A 222 5.92 -25.62 -23.97
C GLY A 222 6.09 -24.14 -24.32
N ALA A 223 7.32 -23.72 -24.65
CA ALA A 223 7.61 -22.37 -25.13
C ALA A 223 6.93 -22.07 -26.48
N LEU A 224 6.94 -23.00 -27.43
CA LEU A 224 6.20 -22.86 -28.70
C LEU A 224 4.68 -22.77 -28.48
N ALA A 225 4.12 -23.54 -27.54
CA ALA A 225 2.69 -23.55 -27.24
C ALA A 225 2.23 -22.30 -26.49
N ALA A 226 3.03 -21.77 -25.58
CA ALA A 226 2.79 -20.48 -24.93
C ALA A 226 2.81 -19.34 -25.97
N GLY A 227 3.73 -19.41 -26.93
CA GLY A 227 4.03 -18.33 -27.86
C GLY A 227 4.94 -17.27 -27.21
N PRO A 228 5.24 -16.17 -27.92
CA PRO A 228 6.01 -15.09 -27.33
C PRO A 228 5.18 -14.37 -26.25
N PRO A 229 5.83 -13.65 -25.32
CA PRO A 229 5.14 -12.81 -24.35
C PRO A 229 4.25 -11.79 -25.06
N LEU A 230 3.14 -11.44 -24.41
CA LEU A 230 2.37 -10.28 -24.80
C LEU A 230 3.15 -9.03 -24.39
N GLN A 231 3.26 -8.08 -25.31
CA GLN A 231 3.87 -6.77 -25.08
C GLN A 231 2.83 -5.68 -25.38
N PRO A 232 2.80 -4.59 -24.60
CA PRO A 232 1.97 -3.42 -24.90
C PRO A 232 2.49 -2.76 -26.18
N VAL A 233 1.57 -2.46 -27.09
CA VAL A 233 1.85 -1.83 -28.38
C VAL A 233 0.95 -0.62 -28.60
N GLY A 234 1.54 0.41 -29.20
CA GLY A 234 0.88 1.67 -29.44
C GLY A 234 0.55 2.46 -28.17
N GLU A 235 -0.24 3.50 -28.38
CA GLU A 235 -0.61 4.47 -27.37
C GLU A 235 -1.79 3.99 -26.51
N TYR A 236 -2.01 4.67 -25.38
CA TYR A 236 -3.21 4.46 -24.56
C TYR A 236 -4.47 4.85 -25.33
N ARG A 237 -5.46 3.95 -25.37
CA ARG A 237 -6.78 4.20 -25.94
C ARG A 237 -7.80 4.27 -24.83
N ILE A 238 -8.67 5.28 -24.89
CA ILE A 238 -9.79 5.42 -23.97
C ILE A 238 -10.70 4.20 -24.08
N LEU A 239 -11.08 3.64 -22.94
CA LEU A 239 -11.88 2.43 -22.79
C LEU A 239 -13.20 2.71 -22.06
N GLU A 240 -13.19 3.65 -21.10
CA GLU A 240 -14.36 4.18 -20.41
C GLU A 240 -14.16 5.67 -20.11
N VAL A 241 -15.19 6.47 -20.39
CA VAL A 241 -15.34 7.85 -19.94
C VAL A 241 -16.57 7.89 -19.06
N GLN A 242 -16.38 8.13 -17.77
CA GLN A 242 -17.43 8.07 -16.78
C GLN A 242 -17.66 9.51 -16.29
N GLU A 243 -18.70 10.16 -16.81
CA GLU A 243 -19.01 11.57 -16.57
C GLU A 243 -20.54 11.77 -16.50
N GLY A 244 -20.99 12.84 -15.83
CA GLY A 244 -22.40 13.25 -15.82
C GLY A 244 -23.39 12.15 -15.43
N ASP A 245 -24.53 12.09 -16.12
CA ASP A 245 -25.58 11.09 -15.89
C ASP A 245 -25.16 9.66 -16.26
N ASP A 246 -24.25 9.50 -17.24
CA ASP A 246 -23.78 8.20 -17.71
C ASP A 246 -22.80 7.54 -16.73
N PHE A 247 -22.17 8.31 -15.83
CA PHE A 247 -21.26 7.81 -14.78
C PHE A 247 -21.84 6.59 -14.02
N TRP A 248 -23.11 6.66 -13.65
CA TRP A 248 -23.78 5.60 -12.89
C TRP A 248 -23.96 4.30 -13.66
N SER A 249 -23.83 4.30 -14.99
CA SER A 249 -24.01 3.10 -15.83
C SER A 249 -22.84 2.11 -15.76
N TYR A 250 -21.69 2.56 -15.24
CA TYR A 250 -20.45 1.77 -15.14
C TYR A 250 -20.36 0.91 -13.86
N TYR A 251 -21.33 1.03 -12.95
CA TYR A 251 -21.25 0.52 -11.59
C TYR A 251 -22.52 -0.21 -11.12
N ASP A 252 -22.33 -1.31 -10.39
CA ASP A 252 -23.34 -1.84 -9.47
C ASP A 252 -23.30 -1.05 -8.15
N PHE A 253 -24.48 -0.76 -7.58
CA PHE A 253 -24.59 -0.16 -6.25
C PHE A 253 -24.66 -1.27 -5.20
N TYR A 254 -23.58 -1.44 -4.44
CA TYR A 254 -23.60 -2.36 -3.30
C TYR A 254 -24.49 -1.80 -2.19
N ALA A 255 -25.53 -2.56 -1.82
CA ALA A 255 -26.44 -2.21 -0.73
C ALA A 255 -26.32 -3.23 0.41
N GLY A 256 -25.89 -2.78 1.59
CA GLY A 256 -25.62 -3.68 2.72
C GLY A 256 -24.75 -3.03 3.80
N LYS A 257 -24.32 -3.85 4.77
CA LYS A 257 -23.31 -3.46 5.76
C LYS A 257 -21.95 -3.32 5.10
N ASP A 258 -21.05 -2.59 5.74
CA ASP A 258 -19.65 -2.56 5.30
C ASP A 258 -19.01 -3.96 5.32
N SER A 259 -17.89 -4.13 4.62
CA SER A 259 -17.17 -5.40 4.59
C SER A 259 -16.73 -5.84 6.00
N ALA A 260 -16.62 -7.14 6.26
CA ALA A 260 -16.21 -7.65 7.57
C ALA A 260 -14.79 -7.21 7.99
N GLY A 261 -13.92 -6.87 7.03
CA GLY A 261 -12.55 -6.39 7.31
C GLY A 261 -12.48 -4.89 7.63
N SER A 262 -13.31 -4.07 6.98
CA SER A 262 -13.38 -2.62 7.23
C SER A 262 -14.33 -2.27 8.37
N ASN A 263 -15.49 -2.94 8.47
CA ASN A 263 -16.48 -2.84 9.55
C ASN A 263 -16.83 -1.39 9.96
N GLY A 264 -16.98 -0.51 8.97
CA GLY A 264 -17.34 0.89 9.13
C GLY A 264 -18.70 1.10 9.78
N PHE A 265 -18.87 2.24 10.44
CA PHE A 265 -20.14 2.69 11.01
C PHE A 265 -21.03 3.32 9.92
N ILE A 266 -21.33 2.50 8.89
CA ILE A 266 -22.16 2.85 7.74
C ILE A 266 -23.18 1.77 7.40
N THR A 267 -24.14 2.12 6.56
CA THR A 267 -24.92 1.21 5.71
C THR A 267 -24.83 1.74 4.29
N TYR A 268 -24.35 0.93 3.35
CA TYR A 268 -24.39 1.29 1.94
C TYR A 268 -25.80 1.05 1.39
N VAL A 269 -26.29 1.97 0.56
CA VAL A 269 -27.67 1.95 0.06
C VAL A 269 -27.71 1.80 -1.47
N SER A 270 -28.86 1.33 -1.99
CA SER A 270 -29.09 1.23 -3.43
C SER A 270 -29.27 2.62 -4.06
N ARG A 271 -29.12 2.69 -5.39
CA ARG A 271 -29.28 3.91 -6.19
C ARG A 271 -30.57 4.69 -5.85
N ASP A 272 -31.74 4.06 -5.92
CA ASP A 272 -33.04 4.67 -5.61
C ASP A 272 -33.11 5.31 -4.21
N VAL A 273 -32.40 4.74 -3.24
CA VAL A 273 -32.33 5.27 -1.87
C VAL A 273 -31.35 6.44 -1.83
N GLY A 274 -30.20 6.31 -2.50
CA GLY A 274 -29.22 7.37 -2.63
C GLY A 274 -29.77 8.64 -3.29
N GLU A 275 -30.50 8.50 -4.40
CA GLU A 275 -31.17 9.62 -5.09
C GLU A 275 -32.25 10.25 -4.18
N ARG A 276 -33.10 9.43 -3.55
CA ARG A 276 -34.18 9.90 -2.67
C ARG A 276 -33.68 10.62 -1.41
N GLU A 277 -32.52 10.23 -0.89
CA GLU A 277 -31.91 10.83 0.30
C GLU A 277 -30.91 11.96 -0.04
N GLY A 278 -30.72 12.29 -1.32
CA GLY A 278 -29.77 13.32 -1.76
C GLY A 278 -28.30 12.94 -1.53
N ILE A 279 -28.02 11.65 -1.41
CA ILE A 279 -26.66 11.11 -1.20
C ILE A 279 -25.89 11.14 -2.52
N ILE A 280 -26.57 10.93 -3.66
CA ILE A 280 -26.01 11.06 -5.00
C ILE A 280 -26.76 12.10 -5.83
N ASP A 281 -26.02 12.84 -6.66
CA ASP A 281 -26.56 13.86 -7.56
C ASP A 281 -25.58 14.12 -8.74
N VAL A 282 -26.07 14.79 -9.78
CA VAL A 282 -25.25 15.30 -10.90
C VAL A 282 -25.50 16.80 -11.03
N VAL A 283 -24.46 17.61 -10.83
CA VAL A 283 -24.57 19.07 -10.74
C VAL A 283 -23.69 19.76 -11.79
N THR A 284 -24.29 20.63 -12.59
CA THR A 284 -23.57 21.51 -13.54
C THR A 284 -23.38 22.89 -12.92
N GLU A 285 -22.15 23.37 -12.87
CA GLU A 285 -21.80 24.67 -12.29
C GLU A 285 -21.05 25.55 -13.30
N VAL A 286 -21.27 26.86 -13.23
CA VAL A 286 -20.44 27.84 -13.96
C VAL A 286 -19.05 27.87 -13.34
N VAL A 287 -18.01 27.72 -14.15
CA VAL A 287 -16.61 27.79 -13.71
C VAL A 287 -16.27 29.25 -13.39
N PRO A 288 -16.02 29.61 -12.11
CA PRO A 288 -15.64 30.97 -11.77
C PRO A 288 -14.18 31.23 -12.19
N GLU A 289 -13.85 32.49 -12.53
CA GLU A 289 -12.50 32.91 -12.95
C GLU A 289 -11.38 32.41 -12.01
N ARG A 290 -11.61 32.42 -10.70
CA ARG A 290 -10.69 31.88 -9.66
C ARG A 290 -10.43 30.35 -9.71
N ARG A 291 -11.10 29.61 -10.61
CA ARG A 291 -10.94 28.17 -10.86
C ARG A 291 -10.47 27.88 -12.29
N MET A 292 -10.29 28.92 -13.10
CA MET A 292 -9.65 28.81 -14.41
C MET A 292 -8.14 28.59 -14.25
N ILE A 293 -7.55 27.90 -15.21
CA ILE A 293 -6.10 27.70 -15.35
C ILE A 293 -5.52 28.73 -16.31
N GLU A 294 -4.24 29.06 -16.11
CA GLU A 294 -3.47 29.89 -17.02
C GLU A 294 -2.98 29.05 -18.20
N ILE A 295 -3.28 29.51 -19.41
CA ILE A 295 -2.76 28.97 -20.67
C ILE A 295 -1.84 30.00 -21.30
N TYR A 296 -0.61 29.59 -21.56
CA TYR A 296 0.43 30.38 -22.19
C TYR A 296 0.51 30.04 -23.68
N GLU A 297 1.06 30.95 -24.50
CA GLU A 297 1.26 30.70 -25.94
C GLU A 297 2.49 29.81 -26.20
N ASP A 298 2.51 29.11 -27.34
CA ASP A 298 3.63 28.24 -27.72
C ASP A 298 4.97 29.00 -27.74
N GLY A 299 5.96 28.49 -27.00
CA GLY A 299 7.27 29.14 -26.83
C GLY A 299 7.35 30.16 -25.69
N ASP A 300 6.28 30.35 -24.91
CA ASP A 300 6.36 31.06 -23.63
C ASP A 300 6.87 30.12 -22.53
N VAL A 301 8.08 30.43 -22.03
CA VAL A 301 8.77 29.67 -20.98
C VAL A 301 7.99 29.50 -19.68
N ARG A 302 6.91 30.27 -19.45
CA ARG A 302 6.02 30.11 -18.29
C ARG A 302 5.03 28.95 -18.46
N GLY A 303 4.72 28.57 -19.70
CA GLY A 303 3.91 27.38 -20.02
C GLY A 303 4.72 26.09 -20.11
N GLU A 304 6.02 26.18 -20.38
CA GLU A 304 6.93 25.04 -20.51
C GLU A 304 7.38 24.52 -19.13
N VAL A 305 6.58 23.63 -18.52
CA VAL A 305 6.97 22.93 -17.29
C VAL A 305 7.83 21.70 -17.63
N ASP A 306 9.14 21.81 -17.44
CA ASP A 306 10.05 20.64 -17.43
C ASP A 306 9.89 19.88 -16.11
N TRP A 307 8.92 18.96 -16.10
CA TRP A 307 8.63 18.08 -14.97
C TRP A 307 9.85 17.28 -14.51
N MET A 308 10.69 16.83 -15.45
CA MET A 308 11.86 16.02 -15.14
C MET A 308 12.94 16.86 -14.43
N ALA A 309 13.20 18.09 -14.92
CA ALA A 309 14.12 19.00 -14.24
C ALA A 309 13.64 19.38 -12.83
N GLU A 310 12.34 19.62 -12.65
CA GLU A 310 11.74 19.92 -11.34
C GLU A 310 11.86 18.73 -10.38
N ASP A 311 11.56 17.51 -10.83
CA ASP A 311 11.67 16.30 -10.02
C ASP A 311 13.13 15.98 -9.65
N LEU A 312 14.07 16.16 -10.58
CA LEU A 312 15.50 16.00 -10.31
C LEU A 312 16.01 17.03 -9.30
N ALA A 313 15.57 18.29 -9.39
CA ALA A 313 15.91 19.33 -8.42
C ALA A 313 15.33 19.02 -7.03
N PHE A 314 14.09 18.52 -6.97
CA PHE A 314 13.46 18.07 -5.73
C PHE A 314 14.19 16.87 -5.09
N LEU A 315 14.58 15.88 -5.90
CA LEU A 315 15.35 14.72 -5.44
C LEU A 315 16.75 15.10 -4.94
N ASP A 316 17.44 16.04 -5.60
CA ASP A 316 18.71 16.59 -5.12
C ASP A 316 18.53 17.31 -3.77
N GLN A 317 17.51 18.16 -3.63
CA GLN A 317 17.17 18.81 -2.36
C GLN A 317 16.91 17.78 -1.24
N LEU A 318 16.12 16.73 -1.50
CA LEU A 318 15.89 15.64 -0.55
C LEU A 318 17.19 14.90 -0.19
N SER A 319 18.10 14.68 -1.16
CA SER A 319 19.39 14.03 -0.92
C SER A 319 20.29 14.84 0.02
N ARG A 320 20.33 16.18 -0.18
CA ARG A 320 21.09 17.11 0.65
C ARG A 320 20.54 17.17 2.08
N LEU A 321 19.21 17.23 2.24
CA LEU A 321 18.56 17.21 3.56
C LEU A 321 18.83 15.90 4.32
N LYS A 322 18.81 14.75 3.62
CA LYS A 322 19.21 13.45 4.20
C LYS A 322 20.68 13.47 4.65
N ALA A 323 21.59 13.97 3.81
CA ALA A 323 23.01 14.07 4.13
C ALA A 323 23.29 15.00 5.33
N GLU A 324 22.61 16.14 5.43
CA GLU A 324 22.71 17.05 6.58
C GLU A 324 22.24 16.39 7.87
N ASN A 325 21.11 15.67 7.86
CA ASN A 325 20.60 15.00 9.05
C ASN A 325 21.49 13.84 9.50
N ILE A 326 22.11 13.12 8.56
CA ILE A 326 23.16 12.14 8.88
C ILE A 326 24.39 12.84 9.50
N GLY A 327 24.82 13.98 8.96
CA GLY A 327 25.92 14.78 9.51
C GLY A 327 25.64 15.30 10.93
N LYS A 328 24.42 15.81 11.18
CA LYS A 328 23.96 16.24 12.51
C LYS A 328 23.94 15.07 13.49
N ASN A 329 23.41 13.90 13.10
CA ASN A 329 23.39 12.69 13.94
C ASN A 329 24.80 12.10 14.19
N ALA A 330 25.72 12.19 13.24
CA ALA A 330 27.12 11.82 13.45
C ALA A 330 27.82 12.79 14.41
N SER A 331 27.54 14.10 14.31
CA SER A 331 28.09 15.11 15.22
C SER A 331 27.52 15.02 16.64
N SER A 332 26.25 14.63 16.82
CA SER A 332 25.65 14.43 18.15
C SER A 332 26.13 13.12 18.81
N ALA A 333 26.38 12.07 18.02
CA ALA A 333 27.03 10.84 18.49
C ALA A 333 28.52 11.05 18.87
N ALA A 334 29.24 11.93 18.16
CA ALA A 334 30.61 12.32 18.51
C ALA A 334 30.68 13.39 19.63
N GLY A 335 29.58 14.12 19.85
CA GLY A 335 29.48 15.27 20.77
C GLY A 335 29.36 14.94 22.25
N ALA A 336 29.66 13.71 22.67
CA ALA A 336 29.66 13.28 24.08
C ALA A 336 31.00 13.55 24.80
N THR A 337 31.85 14.46 24.31
CA THR A 337 32.94 15.04 25.11
C THR A 337 33.33 16.44 24.62
N LYS A 338 33.55 17.36 25.57
CA LYS A 338 33.90 18.79 25.41
C LYS A 338 32.78 19.73 24.92
N ARG A 339 32.19 20.42 25.90
CA ARG A 339 31.54 21.72 25.73
C ARG A 339 32.53 22.80 26.19
N ALA A 340 32.95 23.72 25.32
CA ALA A 340 33.40 25.09 25.65
C ALA A 340 33.87 25.85 24.39
N ASN A 341 33.48 27.13 24.32
CA ASN A 341 34.01 28.21 23.47
C ASN A 341 33.99 28.06 21.94
N GLU A 342 32.99 28.71 21.34
CA GLU A 342 33.06 29.70 20.25
C GLU A 342 31.58 30.06 19.97
N GLY A 343 31.14 31.29 19.70
CA GLY A 343 31.81 32.48 19.20
C GLY A 343 30.78 33.18 18.33
N GLU A 344 29.96 34.05 18.93
CA GLU A 344 28.77 34.64 18.29
C GLU A 344 29.16 35.49 17.07
N SER A 345 28.65 35.16 15.89
CA SER A 345 28.77 35.98 14.68
C SER A 345 27.40 36.12 14.00
N THR A 346 27.10 37.33 13.56
CA THR A 346 25.73 37.85 13.46
C THR A 346 24.99 37.45 12.18
N ALA A 347 23.66 37.36 12.28
CA ALA A 347 22.76 36.94 11.20
C ALA A 347 22.57 37.96 10.04
N GLU A 348 23.44 38.96 9.93
CA GLU A 348 23.19 40.17 9.14
C GLU A 348 23.91 40.19 7.77
N GLU A 349 24.95 39.38 7.58
CA GLU A 349 25.62 39.26 6.27
C GLU A 349 24.86 38.40 5.25
N ARG A 350 24.05 37.42 5.69
CA ARG A 350 23.32 36.53 4.76
C ARG A 350 22.22 37.21 3.95
N LYS A 351 21.71 38.37 4.38
CA LYS A 351 20.66 39.12 3.65
C LYS A 351 21.17 39.92 2.43
N LYS A 352 22.48 40.15 2.29
CA LYS A 352 23.05 41.00 1.22
C LYS A 352 23.46 40.27 -0.07
N VAL A 353 23.46 38.93 -0.07
CA VAL A 353 23.80 38.13 -1.26
C VAL A 353 22.53 37.74 -2.02
N ALA A 354 21.45 37.35 -1.33
CA ALA A 354 20.17 36.93 -1.94
C ALA A 354 19.39 38.06 -2.66
N THR A 355 19.73 39.33 -2.39
CA THR A 355 19.04 40.51 -2.93
C THR A 355 19.63 41.04 -4.24
N LYS A 356 20.68 40.40 -4.79
CA LYS A 356 21.37 40.92 -6.00
C LYS A 356 21.14 40.11 -7.27
N ASP A 357 20.90 38.80 -7.16
CA ASP A 357 20.53 37.97 -8.32
C ASP A 357 19.02 38.07 -8.64
N THR A 358 18.17 38.32 -7.65
CA THR A 358 16.72 38.51 -7.82
C THR A 358 16.31 39.81 -8.54
N LEU A 359 17.24 40.75 -8.75
CA LEU A 359 17.01 42.01 -9.45
C LEU A 359 17.45 42.00 -10.92
N ARG A 360 17.93 40.86 -11.44
CA ARG A 360 18.44 40.78 -12.83
C ARG A 360 17.48 40.12 -13.82
N ASP A 361 16.60 39.25 -13.33
CA ASP A 361 15.63 38.53 -14.18
C ASP A 361 14.26 39.22 -14.28
N GLN A 362 14.00 40.26 -13.47
CA GLN A 362 12.75 41.03 -13.53
C GLN A 362 12.67 41.97 -14.74
N ASP A 363 13.80 42.44 -15.26
CA ASP A 363 13.85 43.36 -16.41
C ASP A 363 13.62 42.65 -17.77
N ALA A 364 13.56 41.31 -17.80
CA ALA A 364 13.28 40.52 -19.00
C ALA A 364 11.80 40.10 -19.16
N MET A 365 10.97 40.32 -18.14
CA MET A 365 9.64 39.70 -18.02
C MET A 365 8.47 40.64 -18.41
N SER A 366 8.76 41.74 -19.10
CA SER A 366 7.78 42.81 -19.40
C SER A 366 7.16 42.78 -20.80
N ASP A 367 7.65 41.95 -21.73
CA ASP A 367 7.21 41.93 -23.14
C ASP A 367 6.37 40.69 -23.52
N SER A 368 6.23 39.70 -22.63
CA SER A 368 5.41 38.51 -22.89
C SER A 368 3.91 38.82 -22.71
N PRO A 369 3.01 38.33 -23.58
CA PRO A 369 1.57 38.54 -23.44
C PRO A 369 1.03 37.98 -22.10
N PRO A 370 -0.06 38.52 -21.55
CA PRO A 370 -0.69 37.95 -20.36
C PRO A 370 -1.23 36.53 -20.67
N PRO A 371 -1.16 35.58 -19.71
CA PRO A 371 -1.76 34.26 -19.92
C PRO A 371 -3.26 34.37 -20.16
N ARG A 372 -3.76 33.47 -20.99
CA ARG A 372 -5.18 33.32 -21.29
C ARG A 372 -5.81 32.41 -20.25
N LEU A 373 -6.86 32.86 -19.57
CA LEU A 373 -7.59 32.02 -18.62
C LEU A 373 -8.56 31.08 -19.36
N GLU A 374 -8.53 29.80 -19.00
CA GLU A 374 -9.47 28.78 -19.47
C GLU A 374 -9.97 27.91 -18.31
N PRO A 375 -11.17 27.31 -18.39
CA PRO A 375 -11.54 26.19 -17.54
C PRO A 375 -10.58 25.00 -17.70
N PHE A 376 -10.47 24.14 -16.69
CA PHE A 376 -9.58 22.97 -16.80
C PHE A 376 -10.12 21.95 -17.80
N ASN A 377 -11.36 21.50 -17.61
CA ASN A 377 -12.01 20.51 -18.47
C ASN A 377 -13.50 20.84 -18.67
N PRO A 378 -13.83 21.91 -19.42
CA PRO A 378 -15.20 22.41 -19.55
C PRO A 378 -16.11 21.46 -20.34
N ASP A 379 -17.41 21.61 -20.16
CA ASP A 379 -18.41 20.96 -21.02
C ASP A 379 -18.44 21.62 -22.42
N ASP A 380 -18.62 20.83 -23.49
CA ASP A 380 -18.52 21.26 -24.90
C ASP A 380 -19.42 22.46 -25.27
N ASP A 381 -20.63 22.51 -24.68
CA ASP A 381 -21.64 23.56 -24.94
C ASP A 381 -21.18 24.97 -24.51
N SER A 382 -20.12 25.08 -23.70
CA SER A 382 -19.54 26.34 -23.25
C SER A 382 -19.11 27.28 -24.39
N ASN A 383 -18.61 26.72 -25.49
CA ASN A 383 -18.14 27.49 -26.64
C ASN A 383 -19.24 28.27 -27.37
N ASN A 384 -20.52 27.92 -27.18
CA ASN A 384 -21.64 28.54 -27.90
C ASN A 384 -22.36 29.64 -27.08
N THR A 385 -22.12 29.71 -25.77
CA THR A 385 -22.74 30.71 -24.87
C THR A 385 -21.76 31.72 -24.29
N GLY A 386 -20.46 31.45 -24.34
CA GLY A 386 -19.42 32.26 -23.70
C GLY A 386 -19.39 32.13 -22.18
N ILE A 387 -20.17 31.21 -21.60
CA ILE A 387 -20.17 30.86 -20.19
C ILE A 387 -19.66 29.41 -20.09
N SER A 388 -18.52 29.23 -19.43
CA SER A 388 -17.98 27.89 -19.22
C SER A 388 -18.62 27.20 -18.03
N THR A 389 -19.09 25.97 -18.24
CA THR A 389 -19.59 25.09 -17.19
C THR A 389 -18.72 23.85 -17.06
N GLU A 390 -18.78 23.24 -15.88
CA GLU A 390 -18.30 21.88 -15.63
C GLU A 390 -19.41 21.10 -14.92
N THR A 391 -19.63 19.86 -15.36
CA THR A 391 -20.61 18.94 -14.76
C THR A 391 -19.91 17.95 -13.83
N PHE A 392 -20.44 17.76 -12.63
CA PHE A 392 -19.85 16.95 -11.57
C PHE A 392 -20.81 15.91 -11.01
N VAL A 393 -20.26 14.75 -10.68
CA VAL A 393 -20.92 13.70 -9.91
C VAL A 393 -20.67 13.92 -8.43
N ILE A 394 -21.74 13.93 -7.64
CA ILE A 394 -21.72 14.07 -6.18
C ILE A 394 -21.98 12.71 -5.53
N ILE A 395 -21.16 12.35 -4.53
CA ILE A 395 -21.39 11.18 -3.67
C ILE A 395 -21.09 11.59 -2.22
N SER A 396 -22.11 11.58 -1.36
CA SER A 396 -22.04 12.06 0.03
C SER A 396 -22.49 11.00 1.05
N SER A 397 -23.10 11.42 2.18
CA SER A 397 -23.70 10.52 3.17
C SER A 397 -24.87 11.18 3.91
N SER A 398 -25.82 10.38 4.40
CA SER A 398 -27.00 10.84 5.14
C SER A 398 -27.02 10.27 6.57
N PRO A 399 -27.40 11.08 7.60
CA PRO A 399 -27.59 10.58 8.95
C PRO A 399 -28.83 9.68 9.05
N THR A 400 -28.77 8.68 9.91
CA THR A 400 -29.94 7.91 10.38
C THR A 400 -30.16 8.18 11.88
N PRO A 401 -31.37 7.96 12.44
CA PRO A 401 -31.70 8.46 13.78
C PRO A 401 -30.84 7.89 14.92
N GLU A 402 -30.37 6.65 14.80
CA GLU A 402 -29.46 6.00 15.75
C GLU A 402 -28.06 5.71 15.19
N GLY A 403 -27.80 6.03 13.91
CA GLY A 403 -26.72 5.41 13.13
C GLY A 403 -27.01 3.95 12.79
N PRO A 404 -26.19 3.28 11.94
CA PRO A 404 -25.06 3.81 11.17
C PRO A 404 -25.48 4.75 10.02
N ARG A 405 -24.58 5.59 9.48
CA ARG A 405 -24.92 6.54 8.40
C ARG A 405 -25.16 5.84 7.07
N ASN A 406 -26.11 6.33 6.28
CA ASN A 406 -26.31 5.88 4.90
C ASN A 406 -25.23 6.49 4.00
N SER A 407 -24.64 5.68 3.12
CA SER A 407 -23.58 6.08 2.19
C SER A 407 -23.63 5.22 0.92
N ILE A 408 -22.68 5.39 0.00
CA ILE A 408 -22.58 4.64 -1.26
C ILE A 408 -21.27 3.86 -1.34
N ARG A 409 -21.36 2.66 -1.93
CA ARG A 409 -20.26 1.87 -2.47
C ARG A 409 -20.63 1.47 -3.89
N LEU A 410 -19.91 2.02 -4.86
CA LEU A 410 -20.01 1.70 -6.28
C LEU A 410 -18.99 0.62 -6.62
N GLU A 411 -19.41 -0.43 -7.31
CA GLU A 411 -18.52 -1.53 -7.72
C GLU A 411 -18.58 -1.70 -9.25
N GLY A 412 -17.45 -1.50 -9.92
CA GLY A 412 -17.38 -1.42 -11.38
C GLY A 412 -17.81 -2.72 -12.07
N LEU A 413 -18.56 -2.59 -13.16
CA LEU A 413 -19.04 -3.74 -13.94
C LEU A 413 -17.91 -4.43 -14.71
N ARG A 414 -16.90 -3.68 -15.17
CA ARG A 414 -15.74 -4.21 -15.89
C ARG A 414 -14.65 -4.70 -14.93
N ARG A 415 -14.03 -5.82 -15.31
CA ARG A 415 -12.86 -6.43 -14.65
C ARG A 415 -11.60 -6.19 -15.48
N PHE A 416 -10.51 -5.83 -14.81
CA PHE A 416 -9.24 -5.38 -15.38
C PHE A 416 -8.06 -6.27 -14.93
N ASN A 417 -6.99 -6.28 -15.73
CA ASN A 417 -5.73 -6.98 -15.45
C ASN A 417 -4.49 -6.10 -15.74
N ARG A 418 -4.73 -4.82 -16.00
CA ARG A 418 -3.82 -3.74 -16.40
C ARG A 418 -4.69 -2.48 -16.61
N GLY A 419 -4.08 -1.33 -16.85
CA GLY A 419 -4.78 -0.15 -17.34
C GLY A 419 -4.13 1.14 -16.86
N LEU A 420 -4.69 2.27 -17.29
CA LEU A 420 -4.42 3.58 -16.75
C LEU A 420 -5.75 4.15 -16.25
N PHE A 421 -5.85 4.34 -14.95
CA PHE A 421 -7.06 4.74 -14.22
C PHE A 421 -6.85 6.15 -13.68
N ILE A 422 -7.69 7.08 -14.13
CA ILE A 422 -7.58 8.50 -13.78
C ILE A 422 -8.89 8.96 -13.15
N ILE A 423 -8.81 9.71 -12.06
CA ILE A 423 -9.95 10.42 -11.46
C ILE A 423 -9.63 11.91 -11.36
N ASP A 424 -10.53 12.74 -11.89
CA ASP A 424 -10.48 14.19 -11.76
C ASP A 424 -11.46 14.62 -10.65
N LEU A 425 -10.93 15.23 -9.60
CA LEU A 425 -11.66 15.63 -8.41
C LEU A 425 -11.65 17.15 -8.27
N ARG A 426 -12.80 17.76 -7.96
CA ARG A 426 -12.88 19.12 -7.41
C ARG A 426 -13.02 19.13 -5.89
N HIS A 427 -13.49 18.03 -5.31
CA HIS A 427 -13.62 17.82 -3.86
C HIS A 427 -13.53 16.32 -3.54
N MET A 428 -12.94 15.99 -2.39
CA MET A 428 -13.01 14.66 -1.79
C MET A 428 -13.47 14.73 -0.33
N PRO A 429 -14.07 13.66 0.22
CA PRO A 429 -14.51 13.64 1.61
C PRO A 429 -13.35 13.91 2.58
N ALA A 430 -13.59 14.79 3.55
CA ALA A 430 -12.70 15.01 4.67
C ALA A 430 -13.52 15.31 5.93
N GLY A 431 -12.94 15.06 7.11
CA GLY A 431 -13.63 15.28 8.38
C GLY A 431 -13.50 14.09 9.32
N CYS A 432 -13.60 14.34 10.62
CA CYS A 432 -13.36 13.32 11.64
C CYS A 432 -14.18 12.04 11.44
N GLY A 433 -13.49 10.91 11.37
CA GLY A 433 -14.09 9.59 11.18
C GLY A 433 -14.41 9.23 9.73
N THR A 434 -14.18 10.10 8.74
CA THR A 434 -14.32 9.73 7.31
C THR A 434 -13.27 8.71 6.87
N TRP A 435 -13.63 7.87 5.90
CA TRP A 435 -12.74 6.94 5.19
C TRP A 435 -13.18 6.82 3.71
N PRO A 436 -12.89 7.84 2.88
CA PRO A 436 -13.03 7.76 1.42
C PRO A 436 -12.03 6.78 0.79
N ALA A 437 -12.45 6.07 -0.27
CA ALA A 437 -11.54 5.31 -1.12
C ALA A 437 -11.96 5.32 -2.61
N PHE A 438 -10.97 5.43 -3.50
CA PHE A 438 -11.00 5.09 -4.93
C PHE A 438 -9.91 4.06 -5.20
N TRP A 439 -10.28 2.86 -5.62
CA TRP A 439 -9.42 1.68 -5.51
C TRP A 439 -9.82 0.56 -6.48
N LEU A 440 -8.97 -0.46 -6.61
CA LEU A 440 -9.16 -1.64 -7.44
C LEU A 440 -9.05 -2.92 -6.59
N THR A 441 -9.99 -3.85 -6.72
CA THR A 441 -9.97 -5.11 -5.94
C THR A 441 -10.72 -6.26 -6.62
N ASP A 442 -10.45 -7.49 -6.19
CA ASP A 442 -11.28 -8.68 -6.46
C ASP A 442 -11.78 -9.27 -5.14
N GLU A 443 -12.92 -8.76 -4.68
CA GLU A 443 -13.49 -8.95 -3.36
C GLU A 443 -13.76 -10.43 -3.02
N ALA A 444 -14.15 -11.20 -4.05
CA ALA A 444 -14.43 -12.63 -3.90
C ALA A 444 -13.16 -13.47 -3.69
N ASN A 445 -11.99 -12.93 -4.06
CA ASN A 445 -10.70 -13.60 -4.03
C ASN A 445 -9.65 -12.83 -3.21
N TRP A 446 -10.06 -11.83 -2.43
CA TRP A 446 -9.16 -11.02 -1.63
C TRP A 446 -8.50 -11.84 -0.50
N PRO A 447 -7.20 -11.67 -0.18
CA PRO A 447 -6.19 -10.81 -0.83
C PRO A 447 -5.38 -11.54 -1.92
N VAL A 448 -5.85 -12.72 -2.40
CA VAL A 448 -5.12 -13.58 -3.34
C VAL A 448 -4.96 -12.93 -4.72
N ASN A 449 -5.99 -12.23 -5.17
CA ASN A 449 -6.00 -11.47 -6.41
C ASN A 449 -5.67 -9.97 -6.21
N GLY A 450 -5.33 -9.60 -4.97
CA GLY A 450 -4.77 -8.31 -4.58
C GLY A 450 -5.78 -7.17 -4.44
N GLU A 451 -5.25 -6.02 -4.06
CA GLU A 451 -5.95 -4.74 -3.90
C GLU A 451 -4.97 -3.59 -4.19
N ILE A 452 -5.47 -2.52 -4.79
CA ILE A 452 -4.69 -1.33 -5.18
C ILE A 452 -5.49 -0.08 -4.83
N ASP A 453 -5.07 0.61 -3.78
CA ASP A 453 -5.72 1.84 -3.31
C ASP A 453 -5.11 3.04 -4.05
N ILE A 454 -5.88 3.73 -4.89
CA ILE A 454 -5.40 4.84 -5.73
C ILE A 454 -5.47 6.16 -4.97
N VAL A 455 -6.63 6.41 -4.35
CA VAL A 455 -6.89 7.55 -3.46
C VAL A 455 -7.57 7.01 -2.21
N GLU A 456 -6.84 6.91 -1.12
CA GLU A 456 -7.37 6.54 0.19
C GLU A 456 -6.82 7.48 1.26
N GLY A 457 -7.64 7.77 2.28
CA GLY A 457 -7.15 8.26 3.55
C GLY A 457 -8.27 8.33 4.58
N VAL A 458 -7.90 8.75 5.79
CA VAL A 458 -8.84 8.82 6.92
C VAL A 458 -8.82 10.13 7.67
N SER A 459 -9.98 10.54 8.16
CA SER A 459 -10.21 11.75 8.96
C SER A 459 -9.69 13.06 8.34
N TYR A 460 -8.52 13.54 8.78
CA TYR A 460 -7.88 14.78 8.30
C TYR A 460 -6.50 14.53 7.68
N GLN A 461 -6.24 13.31 7.18
CA GLN A 461 -5.05 13.06 6.38
C GLN A 461 -5.04 13.95 5.13
N ASP A 462 -3.87 14.46 4.80
CA ASP A 462 -3.63 15.58 3.87
C ASP A 462 -2.64 15.24 2.75
N THR A 463 -2.14 14.00 2.77
CA THR A 463 -1.04 13.49 1.96
C THR A 463 -1.52 12.27 1.19
N ALA A 464 -1.39 12.30 -0.14
CA ALA A 464 -1.77 11.19 -0.99
C ALA A 464 -1.02 9.90 -0.63
N LYS A 465 -1.74 8.78 -0.64
CA LYS A 465 -1.19 7.44 -0.42
C LYS A 465 -1.68 6.49 -1.50
N THR A 466 -0.78 5.65 -1.99
CA THR A 466 -1.12 4.44 -2.73
C THR A 466 -0.69 3.25 -1.90
N ALA A 467 -1.62 2.36 -1.59
CA ALA A 467 -1.33 1.09 -0.93
C ALA A 467 -1.56 -0.08 -1.90
N LEU A 468 -0.69 -1.09 -1.87
CA LEU A 468 -0.98 -2.38 -2.49
C LEU A 468 -1.08 -3.44 -1.40
N HIS A 469 -2.12 -4.27 -1.48
CA HIS A 469 -2.30 -5.43 -0.61
C HIS A 469 -2.24 -6.72 -1.43
N ALA A 470 -1.55 -7.71 -0.89
CA ALA A 470 -1.27 -8.97 -1.56
C ALA A 470 -1.16 -10.12 -0.54
N THR A 471 -0.98 -11.33 -1.08
CA THR A 471 -0.47 -12.48 -0.34
C THR A 471 1.05 -12.37 -0.10
N LYS A 472 1.67 -13.42 0.45
CA LYS A 472 3.11 -13.42 0.74
C LYS A 472 3.95 -13.31 -0.54
N GLU A 473 5.22 -12.94 -0.38
CA GLU A 473 6.23 -12.89 -1.46
C GLU A 473 6.04 -11.70 -2.44
N CYS A 474 5.44 -10.60 -1.96
CA CYS A 474 5.41 -9.31 -2.62
C CYS A 474 6.05 -8.21 -1.74
N LEU A 475 7.30 -7.83 -2.07
CA LEU A 475 8.13 -6.90 -1.30
C LEU A 475 8.72 -5.81 -2.22
N MET A 476 8.66 -4.57 -1.76
CA MET A 476 9.10 -3.36 -2.46
C MET A 476 10.47 -2.87 -1.97
N ASP A 477 11.42 -3.77 -1.79
CA ASP A 477 12.78 -3.50 -1.29
C ASP A 477 13.80 -3.21 -2.40
N ASP A 478 13.52 -3.60 -3.65
CA ASP A 478 14.34 -3.33 -4.84
C ASP A 478 13.71 -2.28 -5.77
N VAL A 479 13.35 -1.12 -5.21
CA VAL A 479 12.85 0.02 -6.00
C VAL A 479 14.02 0.91 -6.43
N PRO A 480 14.24 1.16 -7.74
CA PRO A 480 15.39 1.91 -8.21
C PRO A 480 15.43 3.34 -7.64
N GLU A 481 16.60 3.78 -7.18
CA GLU A 481 16.79 5.17 -6.74
C GLU A 481 16.52 6.14 -7.90
N GLY A 482 15.78 7.23 -7.63
CA GLY A 482 15.36 8.19 -8.65
C GLY A 482 14.19 7.74 -9.54
N SER A 483 13.57 6.58 -9.31
CA SER A 483 12.36 6.15 -10.04
C SER A 483 11.06 6.82 -9.58
N LYS A 484 11.07 7.50 -8.42
CA LYS A 484 9.90 8.13 -7.81
C LYS A 484 10.28 9.32 -6.92
N THR A 485 9.37 10.28 -6.77
CA THR A 485 9.49 11.43 -5.87
C THR A 485 9.00 11.16 -4.45
N GLY A 486 8.08 10.20 -4.28
CA GLY A 486 7.44 9.89 -3.00
C GLY A 486 8.32 9.12 -2.00
N SER A 487 7.82 8.97 -0.77
CA SER A 487 8.41 8.12 0.27
C SER A 487 7.66 6.78 0.39
N TRP A 488 8.11 5.93 1.31
CA TRP A 488 7.28 4.86 1.88
C TRP A 488 6.65 5.37 3.18
N ASP A 489 5.42 4.96 3.47
CA ASP A 489 4.79 5.15 4.78
C ASP A 489 5.53 4.31 5.84
N THR A 490 5.19 4.55 7.10
CA THR A 490 5.95 4.03 8.24
C THR A 490 5.11 3.06 9.07
N ALA A 491 5.78 2.08 9.65
CA ALA A 491 5.19 1.11 10.56
C ALA A 491 5.93 1.16 11.90
N VAL A 492 5.26 1.73 12.90
CA VAL A 492 5.77 1.97 14.27
C VAL A 492 4.63 1.67 15.26
N GLY A 493 4.97 1.15 16.43
CA GLY A 493 4.01 0.91 17.53
C GLY A 493 3.22 -0.38 17.41
N ILE A 494 3.67 -1.30 16.55
CA ILE A 494 2.95 -2.55 16.24
C ILE A 494 2.92 -3.45 17.48
N PRO A 495 1.75 -3.83 18.03
CA PRO A 495 1.68 -4.65 19.23
C PRO A 495 2.29 -6.04 19.02
N ASN A 496 3.22 -6.43 19.89
CA ASN A 496 3.81 -7.77 19.85
C ASN A 496 2.74 -8.83 20.15
N LYS A 497 2.45 -9.72 19.19
CA LYS A 497 1.40 -10.75 19.27
C LYS A 497 1.48 -11.70 20.48
N LYS A 498 2.61 -11.74 21.21
CA LYS A 498 2.78 -12.57 22.42
C LYS A 498 2.74 -11.80 23.74
N THR A 499 3.11 -10.52 23.74
CA THR A 499 3.25 -9.73 24.98
C THR A 499 2.33 -8.51 25.05
N GLY A 500 1.69 -8.13 23.96
CA GLY A 500 0.89 -6.89 23.84
C GLY A 500 1.72 -5.60 23.84
N ILE A 501 3.04 -5.67 24.09
CA ILE A 501 3.91 -4.50 24.15
C ILE A 501 4.17 -3.98 22.72
N PRO A 502 3.94 -2.68 22.44
CA PRO A 502 4.25 -2.07 21.14
C PRO A 502 5.73 -2.18 20.76
N ASP A 503 6.00 -2.62 19.53
CA ASP A 503 7.31 -2.50 18.90
C ASP A 503 7.47 -1.10 18.30
N MET A 504 8.29 -0.27 18.96
CA MET A 504 8.59 1.11 18.54
C MET A 504 9.71 1.19 17.48
N THR A 505 10.17 0.07 16.94
CA THR A 505 11.18 0.04 15.87
C THR A 505 10.62 0.66 14.59
N PHE A 506 11.27 1.69 14.07
CA PHE A 506 10.93 2.32 12.80
C PHE A 506 11.18 1.40 11.61
N ARG A 507 10.17 1.24 10.77
CA ARG A 507 10.22 0.49 9.50
C ARG A 507 9.43 1.22 8.43
N TYR A 508 9.82 1.03 7.17
CA TYR A 508 9.00 1.44 6.03
C TYR A 508 8.01 0.33 5.68
N ALA A 509 6.79 0.72 5.29
CA ALA A 509 5.74 -0.19 4.82
C ALA A 509 6.03 -0.61 3.37
N GLN A 510 6.98 -1.54 3.20
CA GLN A 510 7.43 -2.03 1.89
C GLN A 510 6.92 -3.45 1.57
N ASN A 511 6.40 -4.20 2.55
CA ASN A 511 5.84 -5.53 2.31
C ASN A 511 4.35 -5.43 2.00
N CYS A 512 3.92 -5.89 0.83
CA CYS A 512 2.51 -5.80 0.43
C CYS A 512 1.65 -6.90 1.08
N PHE A 513 2.26 -7.84 1.81
CA PHE A 513 1.54 -8.91 2.50
C PHE A 513 0.70 -8.40 3.68
N VAL A 514 -0.62 -8.56 3.60
CA VAL A 514 -1.60 -8.07 4.61
C VAL A 514 -1.41 -8.56 6.05
N TYR A 515 -0.66 -9.66 6.25
CA TYR A 515 -0.36 -10.22 7.58
C TYR A 515 1.12 -10.20 7.95
N ASP A 516 1.92 -9.32 7.34
CA ASP A 516 3.32 -9.13 7.74
C ASP A 516 3.42 -8.80 9.25
N PRO A 517 4.31 -9.47 10.01
CA PRO A 517 4.42 -9.28 11.46
C PRO A 517 5.19 -8.01 11.88
N HIS A 518 5.72 -7.25 10.93
CA HIS A 518 6.51 -6.03 11.09
C HIS A 518 5.83 -4.79 10.51
N GLN A 519 4.56 -4.91 10.13
CA GLN A 519 3.66 -3.82 9.74
C GLN A 519 2.36 -3.88 10.54
N TRP A 520 1.51 -2.85 10.42
CA TRP A 520 0.14 -2.95 10.91
C TRP A 520 -0.64 -4.00 10.09
N ILE A 521 -1.61 -4.67 10.72
CA ILE A 521 -2.46 -5.62 10.00
C ILE A 521 -3.23 -4.87 8.91
N ASN A 522 -3.24 -5.41 7.70
CA ASN A 522 -3.80 -4.77 6.52
C ASN A 522 -3.18 -3.40 6.14
N GLN A 523 -1.91 -3.16 6.47
CA GLN A 523 -1.24 -1.94 6.02
C GLN A 523 -0.82 -2.01 4.54
N GLY A 524 -0.51 -3.20 4.03
CA GLY A 524 0.07 -3.34 2.69
C GLY A 524 1.42 -2.64 2.54
N CYS A 525 1.87 -2.45 1.30
CA CYS A 525 3.03 -1.63 0.98
C CYS A 525 2.54 -0.27 0.49
N VAL A 526 2.99 0.81 1.13
CA VAL A 526 2.34 2.12 1.01
C VAL A 526 3.32 3.18 0.55
N ALA A 527 3.16 3.68 -0.68
CA ALA A 527 3.88 4.85 -1.17
C ALA A 527 3.11 6.12 -0.78
N THR A 528 3.81 7.13 -0.28
CA THR A 528 3.21 8.42 0.07
C THR A 528 3.79 9.52 -0.81
N ASP A 529 2.95 10.46 -1.24
CA ASP A 529 3.45 11.73 -1.75
C ASP A 529 4.25 12.46 -0.66
N VAL A 530 5.28 13.19 -1.07
CA VAL A 530 6.01 14.15 -0.24
C VAL A 530 6.32 15.46 -0.98
N LYS A 531 6.02 15.54 -2.28
CA LYS A 531 6.33 16.69 -3.14
C LYS A 531 5.33 17.82 -2.94
N LEU A 532 4.06 17.52 -2.68
CA LEU A 532 3.04 18.55 -2.42
C LEU A 532 2.96 18.98 -0.94
N GLU A 533 3.78 18.42 -0.05
CA GLU A 533 3.94 18.84 1.36
C GLU A 533 2.61 18.88 2.16
N GLY A 534 1.83 17.79 2.16
CA GLY A 534 0.55 17.73 2.87
C GLY A 534 -0.56 18.56 2.20
N ARG A 535 -0.53 18.68 0.86
CA ARG A 535 -1.56 19.35 0.07
C ARG A 535 -2.17 18.46 -1.01
N SER A 536 -2.07 17.13 -0.82
CA SER A 536 -2.42 16.10 -1.80
C SER A 536 -3.52 15.14 -1.34
N LEU A 537 -4.24 15.47 -0.27
CA LEU A 537 -5.47 14.82 0.16
C LEU A 537 -6.35 15.79 0.97
N GLY A 538 -7.63 15.46 1.16
CA GLY A 538 -8.51 16.04 2.16
C GLY A 538 -8.70 17.56 2.06
N VAL A 539 -8.80 18.24 3.22
CA VAL A 539 -9.10 19.68 3.29
C VAL A 539 -8.09 20.54 2.50
N PRO A 540 -6.76 20.31 2.57
CA PRO A 540 -5.81 21.07 1.76
C PRO A 540 -5.98 20.89 0.24
N LEU A 541 -6.30 19.66 -0.23
CA LEU A 541 -6.61 19.42 -1.63
C LEU A 541 -7.87 20.19 -2.06
N ASN A 542 -8.94 20.12 -1.26
CA ASN A 542 -10.22 20.79 -1.52
C ASN A 542 -10.05 22.31 -1.58
N ALA A 543 -9.21 22.88 -0.71
CA ALA A 543 -8.84 24.30 -0.72
C ALA A 543 -8.14 24.70 -2.04
N ASN A 544 -7.17 23.90 -2.50
CA ASN A 544 -6.50 24.06 -3.80
C ASN A 544 -7.44 23.90 -5.01
N GLY A 545 -8.66 23.38 -4.81
CA GLY A 545 -9.65 23.15 -5.86
C GLY A 545 -9.68 21.74 -6.41
N GLY A 546 -9.12 20.80 -5.67
CA GLY A 546 -9.01 19.40 -6.04
C GLY A 546 -7.71 19.08 -6.77
N GLY A 547 -7.76 18.09 -7.64
CA GLY A 547 -6.62 17.63 -8.43
C GLY A 547 -6.97 16.38 -9.22
N VAL A 548 -6.00 15.94 -10.03
CA VAL A 548 -6.10 14.72 -10.83
C VAL A 548 -5.18 13.66 -10.23
N TYR A 549 -5.74 12.47 -9.98
CA TYR A 549 -4.97 11.30 -9.57
C TYR A 549 -4.91 10.30 -10.71
N ALA A 550 -3.75 9.70 -10.93
CA ALA A 550 -3.56 8.70 -11.98
C ALA A 550 -2.82 7.48 -11.43
N LEU A 551 -3.30 6.28 -11.78
CA LEU A 551 -2.61 5.02 -11.59
C LEU A 551 -2.41 4.30 -12.91
N GLU A 552 -1.17 3.99 -13.24
CA GLU A 552 -0.79 3.10 -14.34
C GLU A 552 -0.45 1.73 -13.76
N TRP A 553 -1.13 0.70 -14.24
CA TRP A 553 -0.85 -0.70 -13.95
C TRP A 553 -0.44 -1.39 -15.25
N ASP A 554 0.88 -1.60 -15.41
CA ASP A 554 1.47 -2.23 -16.59
C ASP A 554 2.34 -3.42 -16.18
N PRO A 555 1.76 -4.64 -16.07
CA PRO A 555 2.51 -5.82 -15.67
C PRO A 555 3.51 -6.32 -16.73
N ALA A 556 3.43 -5.87 -17.99
CA ALA A 556 4.43 -6.21 -19.01
C ALA A 556 5.66 -5.30 -18.90
N ASN A 557 5.45 -4.00 -18.67
CA ASN A 557 6.53 -3.08 -18.31
C ASN A 557 6.95 -3.17 -16.82
N ARG A 558 6.41 -4.16 -16.09
CA ARG A 558 6.82 -4.59 -14.75
C ARG A 558 6.64 -3.55 -13.64
N HIS A 559 5.59 -2.74 -13.71
CA HIS A 559 5.33 -1.72 -12.70
C HIS A 559 3.86 -1.40 -12.46
N ILE A 560 3.59 -0.88 -11.26
CA ILE A 560 2.47 0.03 -10.98
C ILE A 560 3.09 1.40 -10.63
N ARG A 561 2.57 2.47 -11.22
CA ARG A 561 3.01 3.87 -11.00
C ARG A 561 1.83 4.76 -10.63
N THR A 562 2.03 5.70 -9.69
CA THR A 562 0.99 6.64 -9.26
C THR A 562 1.44 8.10 -9.18
N TRP A 563 0.54 8.99 -9.63
CA TRP A 563 0.73 10.44 -9.64
C TRP A 563 -0.45 11.15 -8.99
N VAL A 564 -0.19 12.34 -8.45
CA VAL A 564 -1.19 13.31 -8.00
C VAL A 564 -0.78 14.69 -8.50
N PHE A 565 -1.70 15.40 -9.16
CA PHE A 565 -1.49 16.72 -9.71
C PHE A 565 -2.48 17.70 -9.07
N SER A 566 -1.98 18.63 -8.25
CA SER A 566 -2.78 19.68 -7.61
C SER A 566 -1.96 20.98 -7.48
N PRO A 567 -2.56 22.16 -7.69
CA PRO A 567 -3.91 22.39 -8.26
C PRO A 567 -3.99 21.99 -9.74
N HIS A 568 -5.18 22.02 -10.35
CA HIS A 568 -5.38 21.65 -11.77
C HIS A 568 -4.49 22.38 -12.79
N GLY A 569 -4.05 23.61 -12.49
CA GLY A 569 -3.06 24.34 -13.32
C GLY A 569 -1.67 23.69 -13.36
N ARG A 570 -1.43 22.65 -12.55
CA ARG A 570 -0.20 21.85 -12.48
C ARG A 570 -0.41 20.43 -13.03
N VAL A 571 -1.47 20.20 -13.80
CA VAL A 571 -1.62 18.96 -14.59
C VAL A 571 -0.78 19.09 -15.88
N PRO A 572 0.03 18.08 -16.26
CA PRO A 572 0.76 18.08 -17.52
C PRO A 572 -0.15 18.32 -18.73
N SER A 573 0.32 19.10 -19.72
CA SER A 573 -0.47 19.46 -20.91
C SER A 573 -1.04 18.23 -21.63
N ASN A 574 -0.20 17.22 -21.90
CA ASN A 574 -0.63 15.95 -22.49
C ASN A 574 -1.80 15.29 -21.72
N LEU A 575 -1.77 15.28 -20.38
CA LEU A 575 -2.85 14.69 -19.58
C LEU A 575 -4.12 15.57 -19.66
N ARG A 576 -3.99 16.89 -19.47
CA ARG A 576 -5.11 17.83 -19.61
C ARG A 576 -5.80 17.69 -20.98
N ASP A 577 -5.02 17.63 -22.04
CA ASP A 577 -5.52 17.61 -23.41
C ASP A 577 -6.10 16.22 -23.77
N ALA A 578 -5.57 15.13 -23.19
CA ALA A 578 -6.20 13.81 -23.24
C ALA A 578 -7.56 13.78 -22.51
N LEU A 579 -7.68 14.41 -21.33
CA LEU A 579 -8.96 14.52 -20.61
C LEU A 579 -9.99 15.36 -21.40
N ARG A 580 -9.59 16.54 -21.89
CA ARG A 580 -10.43 17.41 -22.73
C ARG A 580 -10.94 16.75 -24.01
N THR A 581 -10.18 15.81 -24.59
CA THR A 581 -10.54 15.12 -25.84
C THR A 581 -11.13 13.72 -25.63
N ALA A 582 -11.30 13.27 -24.38
CA ALA A 582 -11.78 11.93 -24.06
C ALA A 582 -13.22 11.70 -24.56
N THR A 583 -14.11 12.64 -24.30
CA THR A 583 -15.57 12.52 -24.52
C THR A 583 -15.96 12.88 -25.96
N ASN A 584 -15.66 14.11 -26.39
CA ASN A 584 -16.32 14.72 -27.56
C ASN A 584 -15.44 14.84 -28.82
N ALA A 585 -14.14 14.63 -28.72
CA ALA A 585 -13.26 14.69 -29.89
C ALA A 585 -13.44 13.46 -30.80
N ASP A 586 -13.37 13.68 -32.12
CA ASP A 586 -13.28 12.60 -33.10
C ASP A 586 -12.08 11.69 -32.80
N VAL A 587 -12.22 10.38 -33.08
CA VAL A 587 -11.19 9.36 -32.78
C VAL A 587 -9.83 9.69 -33.41
N GLU A 588 -9.80 10.40 -34.54
CA GLU A 588 -8.58 10.83 -35.22
C GLU A 588 -7.91 12.07 -34.58
N THR A 589 -8.65 12.82 -33.75
CA THR A 589 -8.21 14.06 -33.09
C THR A 589 -8.00 13.92 -31.58
N ARG A 590 -8.35 12.77 -31.01
CA ARG A 590 -8.22 12.47 -29.58
C ARG A 590 -6.76 12.34 -29.18
N VAL A 591 -6.37 13.05 -28.13
CA VAL A 591 -5.00 12.99 -27.58
C VAL A 591 -4.89 11.76 -26.68
N ALA A 592 -3.88 10.93 -26.93
CA ALA A 592 -3.56 9.80 -26.07
C ALA A 592 -2.70 10.26 -24.86
N PRO A 593 -2.98 9.77 -23.63
CA PRO A 593 -2.12 10.05 -22.50
C PRO A 593 -0.76 9.33 -22.65
N ASP A 594 0.33 10.05 -22.37
CA ASP A 594 1.70 9.53 -22.35
C ASP A 594 2.33 9.79 -20.98
N THR A 595 2.39 8.73 -20.16
CA THR A 595 2.92 8.75 -18.80
C THR A 595 4.37 9.19 -18.69
N ASN A 596 5.13 9.22 -19.80
CA ASN A 596 6.51 9.71 -19.81
C ASN A 596 6.62 11.24 -19.83
N GLN A 597 5.54 11.95 -20.17
CA GLN A 597 5.49 13.43 -20.23
C GLN A 597 5.02 14.06 -18.91
N TRP A 598 4.81 13.26 -17.86
CA TRP A 598 4.16 13.68 -16.62
C TRP A 598 5.12 13.88 -15.44
N GLY A 599 6.42 13.67 -15.65
CA GLY A 599 7.39 13.57 -14.57
C GLY A 599 7.36 12.21 -13.84
N LEU A 600 8.17 12.12 -12.80
CA LEU A 600 8.29 10.94 -11.97
C LEU A 600 7.04 10.74 -11.10
N PRO A 601 6.53 9.49 -10.97
CA PRO A 601 5.45 9.20 -10.06
C PRO A 601 5.88 9.41 -8.60
N TYR A 602 4.93 9.57 -7.68
CA TYR A 602 5.24 9.50 -6.25
C TYR A 602 5.34 8.03 -5.77
N GLY A 603 4.48 7.16 -6.30
CA GLY A 603 4.51 5.72 -6.09
C GLY A 603 5.10 4.98 -7.30
N TYR A 604 6.11 4.14 -7.06
CA TYR A 604 6.64 3.20 -8.06
C TYR A 604 6.79 1.84 -7.38
N PHE A 605 6.07 0.85 -7.91
CA PHE A 605 5.99 -0.50 -7.36
C PHE A 605 6.42 -1.51 -8.44
N PRO A 606 7.65 -2.05 -8.38
CA PRO A 606 8.11 -3.05 -9.34
C PRO A 606 7.38 -4.39 -9.16
N ILE A 607 6.78 -4.91 -10.23
CA ILE A 607 6.03 -6.17 -10.23
C ILE A 607 6.44 -7.07 -11.41
N GLY A 608 6.31 -8.40 -11.27
CA GLY A 608 6.59 -9.36 -12.33
C GLY A 608 8.02 -9.88 -12.36
N ASP A 609 8.45 -10.38 -13.51
CA ASP A 609 9.69 -11.15 -13.62
C ASP A 609 10.94 -10.32 -13.31
N GLY A 610 11.78 -10.82 -12.41
CA GLY A 610 12.97 -10.12 -11.94
C GLY A 610 12.69 -8.99 -10.94
N THR A 611 11.55 -9.02 -10.26
CA THR A 611 11.26 -8.20 -9.06
C THR A 611 10.94 -9.09 -7.86
N ASN A 612 10.90 -8.52 -6.66
CA ASN A 612 10.49 -9.24 -5.44
C ASN A 612 8.95 -9.23 -5.22
N CYS A 613 8.16 -9.02 -6.28
CA CYS A 613 6.71 -9.15 -6.24
C CYS A 613 6.13 -9.71 -7.56
N PRO A 614 5.70 -10.98 -7.61
CA PRO A 614 5.05 -11.57 -8.78
C PRO A 614 3.80 -10.79 -9.24
N ALA A 615 3.72 -10.45 -10.53
CA ALA A 615 2.57 -9.74 -11.09
C ALA A 615 1.23 -10.51 -10.92
N SER A 616 1.28 -11.83 -10.70
CA SER A 616 0.12 -12.67 -10.41
C SER A 616 -0.62 -12.34 -9.12
N HIS A 617 -0.05 -11.52 -8.23
CA HIS A 617 -0.74 -10.99 -7.05
C HIS A 617 -1.88 -10.03 -7.40
N PHE A 618 -1.85 -9.40 -8.58
CA PHE A 618 -2.85 -8.42 -9.00
C PHE A 618 -3.51 -8.92 -10.29
N ARG A 619 -4.82 -9.16 -10.27
CA ARG A 619 -5.60 -9.64 -11.45
C ARG A 619 -7.10 -9.57 -11.18
N ASN A 620 -7.90 -9.56 -12.25
CA ASN A 620 -9.36 -9.64 -12.20
C ASN A 620 -10.02 -8.58 -11.28
N MET A 621 -9.45 -7.39 -11.21
CA MET A 621 -9.93 -6.32 -10.33
C MET A 621 -11.05 -5.52 -10.97
N ARG A 622 -11.99 -5.01 -10.18
CA ARG A 622 -12.89 -3.92 -10.62
C ARG A 622 -12.58 -2.65 -9.84
N LEU A 623 -12.98 -1.52 -10.41
CA LEU A 623 -12.87 -0.20 -9.80
C LEU A 623 -13.95 -0.03 -8.73
N VAL A 624 -13.60 0.53 -7.58
CA VAL A 624 -14.54 0.77 -6.46
C VAL A 624 -14.41 2.22 -6.00
N ILE A 625 -15.55 2.87 -5.77
CA ILE A 625 -15.66 4.20 -5.14
C ILE A 625 -16.58 4.07 -3.93
N ASN A 626 -16.11 4.49 -2.76
CA ASN A 626 -16.97 4.55 -1.58
C ASN A 626 -16.61 5.70 -0.63
N LEU A 627 -17.51 5.93 0.32
CA LEU A 627 -17.29 6.73 1.51
C LEU A 627 -17.69 5.92 2.74
N ALA A 628 -16.71 5.33 3.41
CA ALA A 628 -16.90 4.68 4.70
C ALA A 628 -16.74 5.68 5.85
N PHE A 629 -17.13 5.25 7.06
CA PHE A 629 -16.88 5.99 8.30
C PHE A 629 -16.39 5.03 9.39
N CYS A 630 -15.48 5.50 10.25
CA CYS A 630 -14.93 4.75 11.38
C CYS A 630 -14.28 3.41 10.98
N GLY A 631 -14.75 2.28 11.52
CA GLY A 631 -14.22 0.96 11.18
C GLY A 631 -12.76 0.73 11.63
N SER A 632 -12.14 -0.28 11.02
CA SER A 632 -10.83 -0.82 11.40
C SER A 632 -9.66 0.12 11.14
N VAL A 633 -9.81 1.14 10.29
CA VAL A 633 -8.77 2.16 10.05
C VAL A 633 -9.14 3.48 10.70
N ALA A 634 -10.15 4.22 10.18
CA ALA A 634 -10.49 5.54 10.71
C ALA A 634 -10.97 5.50 12.17
N GLY A 635 -11.71 4.45 12.55
CA GLY A 635 -12.21 4.28 13.93
C GLY A 635 -11.09 4.00 14.93
N ASN A 636 -10.14 3.14 14.56
CA ASN A 636 -8.96 2.84 15.40
C ASN A 636 -7.99 4.03 15.51
N ARG A 637 -7.89 4.87 14.47
CA ARG A 637 -7.02 6.06 14.47
C ARG A 637 -7.68 7.32 15.04
N TYR A 638 -9.00 7.34 15.22
CA TYR A 638 -9.79 8.51 15.64
C TYR A 638 -9.24 9.25 16.87
N PHE A 639 -8.67 8.54 17.87
CA PHE A 639 -8.08 9.20 19.04
C PHE A 639 -6.80 10.01 18.74
N MET A 640 -6.06 9.64 17.69
CA MET A 640 -4.85 10.33 17.22
C MET A 640 -5.18 11.41 16.19
N ASP A 641 -6.02 11.05 15.20
CA ASP A 641 -6.31 11.90 14.05
C ASP A 641 -7.39 12.97 14.38
N CYS A 642 -8.16 12.78 15.46
CA CYS A 642 -9.25 13.65 15.90
C CYS A 642 -9.28 13.88 17.42
N PRO A 643 -8.20 14.38 18.03
CA PRO A 643 -8.04 14.42 19.49
C PRO A 643 -9.03 15.36 20.20
N GLN A 644 -9.53 16.41 19.53
CA GLN A 644 -10.50 17.35 20.13
C GLN A 644 -11.92 16.78 20.15
N GLN A 645 -12.31 16.07 19.09
CA GLN A 645 -13.56 15.33 19.01
C GLN A 645 -13.54 14.14 19.97
N PHE A 646 -12.42 13.40 20.05
CA PHE A 646 -12.21 12.29 20.99
C PHE A 646 -12.33 12.69 22.48
N LYS A 647 -11.99 13.94 22.84
CA LYS A 647 -12.26 14.45 24.19
C LYS A 647 -13.76 14.46 24.52
N LYS A 648 -14.60 14.84 23.55
CA LYS A 648 -16.07 14.98 23.70
C LYS A 648 -16.82 13.65 23.50
N PHE A 649 -16.49 12.91 22.46
CA PHE A 649 -17.10 11.64 22.07
C PHE A 649 -16.03 10.56 22.10
N LYS A 650 -16.17 9.55 22.97
CA LYS A 650 -15.09 8.60 23.27
C LYS A 650 -14.89 7.56 22.18
N THR A 651 -15.86 7.39 21.30
CA THR A 651 -15.73 6.54 20.11
C THR A 651 -15.99 7.34 18.83
N CYS A 652 -15.40 6.88 17.72
CA CYS A 652 -15.70 7.43 16.40
C CYS A 652 -17.19 7.29 16.06
N ASN A 653 -17.81 6.16 16.44
CA ASN A 653 -19.21 5.88 16.17
C ASN A 653 -20.14 6.87 16.89
N GLU A 654 -19.87 7.20 18.16
CA GLU A 654 -20.59 8.27 18.88
C GLU A 654 -20.50 9.62 18.18
N TRP A 655 -19.30 10.00 17.71
CA TRP A 655 -19.09 11.23 16.96
C TRP A 655 -19.89 11.23 15.65
N VAL A 656 -19.80 10.18 14.86
CA VAL A 656 -20.48 10.06 13.55
C VAL A 656 -22.02 9.96 13.72
N ALA A 657 -22.49 9.33 14.80
CA ALA A 657 -23.91 9.28 15.19
C ALA A 657 -24.44 10.64 15.68
N SER A 658 -23.61 11.49 16.29
CA SER A 658 -24.01 12.83 16.74
C SER A 658 -24.39 13.80 15.61
N ASN A 659 -24.18 13.39 14.36
CA ASN A 659 -24.39 14.16 13.13
C ASN A 659 -23.79 15.59 13.17
N PRO A 660 -22.47 15.71 13.35
CA PRO A 660 -21.81 17.01 13.38
C PRO A 660 -21.85 17.70 12.02
N ASP A 661 -21.92 19.03 12.02
CA ASP A 661 -21.96 19.86 10.81
C ASP A 661 -20.71 19.66 9.94
N GLU A 662 -19.57 19.31 10.54
CA GLU A 662 -18.33 18.99 9.83
C GLU A 662 -18.48 17.83 8.83
N LEU A 663 -19.46 16.93 9.01
CA LEU A 663 -19.71 15.85 8.05
C LEU A 663 -20.42 16.31 6.77
N LYS A 664 -20.78 17.59 6.64
CA LYS A 664 -21.21 18.19 5.37
C LYS A 664 -20.09 18.27 4.35
N GLU A 665 -18.82 18.29 4.79
CA GLU A 665 -17.63 18.21 3.93
C GLU A 665 -17.24 16.76 3.60
N ALA A 666 -18.00 15.76 4.05
CA ALA A 666 -17.80 14.36 3.70
C ALA A 666 -18.52 14.01 2.39
N TYR A 667 -18.06 14.57 1.27
CA TYR A 667 -18.56 14.26 -0.07
C TYR A 667 -17.46 14.29 -1.15
N TRP A 668 -17.61 13.42 -2.14
CA TRP A 668 -16.89 13.46 -3.41
C TRP A 668 -17.57 14.43 -4.36
N LYS A 669 -16.77 15.17 -5.12
CA LYS A 669 -17.19 15.94 -6.30
C LYS A 669 -16.25 15.61 -7.46
N ILE A 670 -16.68 14.68 -8.29
CA ILE A 670 -15.90 14.05 -9.35
C ILE A 670 -16.26 14.73 -10.67
N ARG A 671 -15.27 15.21 -11.42
CA ARG A 671 -15.48 15.75 -12.79
C ARG A 671 -15.65 14.61 -13.79
N GLY A 672 -14.80 13.59 -13.66
CA GLY A 672 -14.87 12.35 -14.43
C GLY A 672 -13.91 11.29 -13.93
N VAL A 673 -14.19 10.04 -14.28
CA VAL A 673 -13.26 8.90 -14.19
C VAL A 673 -12.98 8.41 -15.59
N TYR A 674 -11.71 8.23 -15.91
CA TYR A 674 -11.24 7.87 -17.25
C TYR A 674 -10.38 6.63 -17.16
N VAL A 675 -10.73 5.60 -17.93
CA VAL A 675 -9.98 4.34 -18.00
C VAL A 675 -9.42 4.18 -19.40
N TYR A 676 -8.11 3.95 -19.49
CA TYR A 676 -7.41 3.70 -20.74
C TYR A 676 -6.69 2.35 -20.71
N GLU A 677 -6.55 1.71 -21.88
CA GLU A 677 -5.67 0.55 -22.06
C GLU A 677 -4.80 0.71 -23.32
N ARG A 678 -3.58 0.15 -23.29
CA ARG A 678 -2.79 -0.10 -24.50
C ARG A 678 -3.25 -1.40 -25.16
N ALA A 679 -3.15 -1.50 -26.48
CA ALA A 679 -3.30 -2.79 -27.16
C ALA A 679 -2.14 -3.71 -26.78
N TRP A 680 -2.36 -5.03 -26.74
CA TRP A 680 -1.32 -6.01 -26.38
C TRP A 680 -1.16 -7.02 -27.52
N GLU A 681 0.07 -7.16 -28.05
CA GLU A 681 0.39 -8.07 -29.15
C GLU A 681 1.46 -9.09 -28.76
N ARG A 682 1.42 -10.26 -29.39
CA ARG A 682 2.40 -11.34 -29.21
C ARG A 682 3.64 -11.04 -30.05
N GLN A 683 4.71 -10.53 -29.43
CA GLN A 683 5.93 -10.13 -30.13
C GLN A 683 7.14 -10.97 -29.72
N TRP A 684 7.78 -11.60 -30.70
CA TRP A 684 9.10 -12.21 -30.52
C TRP A 684 10.15 -11.10 -30.46
N SER A 685 11.04 -11.16 -29.46
CA SER A 685 12.21 -10.27 -29.28
C SER A 685 13.31 -10.53 -30.31
#